data_AF-A0A8U1EW63-F1
#
_entry.id   AF-A0A8U1EW63-F1
#
_cell.length_a   1.000
_cell.length_b   1.000
_cell.length_c   1.000
_cell.angle_alpha   90.00
_cell.angle_beta   90.00
_cell.angle_gamma   90.00
#
_symmetry.space_group_name_H-M   'P 1'
#
loop_
_entity.id
_entity.type
_entity.pdbx_description
1 polymer ?
#
loop_
_entity_poly.entity_id
_entity_poly.type
_entity_poly.pdbx_seq_one_letter_code
_entity_poly.pdbx_strand_id
1 'polypeptide(L)'
;MYAGVCGCCGALRPRYKRLVDNIFPEDPEDGLVKVNMEKLTFYALSAPEKLDRIGAYLSERLSRDVARHRYGYVCIAMEALDQLLMACHCQSINLFVESFLTMVRKLLEADKPNLQILGTNSFVKFANIEEDTPSYHRSYDFFVSRFSEMCHSSYEDPDVRTKIRMAGIRGLQGVVRKTVRDELQANIWERQHMDKIVPSLLFNLQDPTDSVSPGDEKESPAELTERCFRELLGRAAYGNIKNAVKPVLMHLDNHSLWEGKSFAVRCFKIIMYSIQSQHSHLVIQQLLGHLDANSKNSATVRAGIVEVLSEAAVIEASGSVGPTVLEVFNTLLKQLRLSVDYELTGSCDPYCNNKTTTDQERQLQEAVIKTIGSFANTLPIYQRAEVMLFIMGKIPVPGIYPALGSPIAGFEGSRMIQVMLLKSLLQVTERYESSNMLAALPSSFLEPLLSFTLMEDPEIRLLVLSILISLIDRHQNTHKFTLLSILSDISVLKLKVDKCSRQDNLFMKKHGQRLYRHIFLTCSEENSGRSHYQALYTLLALLSVELANEEVVVDLIRLALALQDLALANDERLSLYNRCAVHALSAAYLSLISQLTTVPAFCQHIQEVIELRQKEVPYLLPEDIFIENPRVPESLERVEGEVLFQQFQIAEVLGGSGYNIDILNTPFTPQITDEDRLSKRKSIGDTISLQMDMDPRYSPEREQKSPAEQITFETLKNAIVDSVNGEEQEREKRRLVVERFQTAPFEEIAAHCGAKSSLLQSKLDQIFELTIRPPPSPSGSASQGQTPTRSVPVYEMKFPDLCVY
;
A
#
# COMPACT_ATOMS: atom_id res chain seq x y z
N MET A 1 12.23 -64.13 58.06
CA MET A 1 12.25 -63.73 59.48
C MET A 1 13.55 -63.00 59.77
N TYR A 2 13.50 -61.70 60.01
CA TYR A 2 14.32 -60.97 60.99
C TYR A 2 13.51 -59.72 61.35
N ALA A 3 12.96 -59.74 62.56
CA ALA A 3 12.19 -58.66 63.16
C ALA A 3 13.08 -57.88 64.14
N GLY A 4 12.80 -56.58 64.29
CA GLY A 4 13.44 -55.64 65.23
C GLY A 4 14.53 -54.81 64.55
N VAL A 5 14.49 -53.47 64.51
CA VAL A 5 14.50 -52.59 65.69
C VAL A 5 14.02 -51.16 65.33
N CYS A 6 13.25 -50.58 66.27
CA CYS A 6 13.04 -49.15 66.57
C CYS A 6 11.91 -48.34 65.88
N GLY A 7 10.70 -48.53 66.41
CA GLY A 7 9.55 -47.62 66.29
C GLY A 7 9.50 -46.49 67.34
N CYS A 8 10.64 -45.96 67.81
CA CYS A 8 10.70 -44.92 68.85
C CYS A 8 11.24 -43.56 68.36
N CYS A 9 11.11 -43.24 67.07
CA CYS A 9 11.56 -41.95 66.51
C CYS A 9 10.43 -41.07 65.95
N GLY A 10 9.16 -41.44 66.16
CA GLY A 10 8.02 -40.63 65.72
C GLY A 10 7.82 -39.35 66.55
N ALA A 11 8.04 -39.42 67.87
CA ALA A 11 7.78 -38.31 68.80
C ALA A 11 8.82 -37.17 68.74
N LEU A 12 10.05 -37.46 68.30
CA LEU A 12 11.15 -36.49 68.14
C LEU A 12 11.15 -35.81 66.76
N ARG A 13 10.29 -36.23 65.82
CA ARG A 13 10.17 -35.57 64.53
C ARG A 13 9.48 -34.21 64.66
N PRO A 14 10.00 -33.15 64.01
CA PRO A 14 9.36 -31.85 63.95
C PRO A 14 7.88 -31.96 63.54
N ARG A 15 7.02 -31.17 64.19
CA ARG A 15 5.55 -31.23 64.01
C ARG A 15 5.12 -31.13 62.55
N TYR A 16 5.79 -30.27 61.77
CA TYR A 16 5.51 -30.10 60.34
C TYR A 16 5.78 -31.36 59.50
N LYS A 17 6.86 -32.12 59.80
CA LYS A 17 7.16 -33.38 59.09
C LYS A 17 6.10 -34.44 59.37
N ARG A 18 5.61 -34.52 60.60
CA ARG A 18 4.51 -35.44 60.96
C ARG A 18 3.21 -35.09 60.25
N LEU A 19 2.87 -33.81 60.14
CA LEU A 19 1.69 -33.37 59.41
C LEU A 19 1.79 -33.70 57.92
N VAL A 20 2.97 -33.53 57.32
CA VAL A 20 3.24 -33.94 55.94
C VAL A 20 3.23 -35.47 55.79
N ASP A 21 3.78 -36.25 56.73
CA ASP A 21 3.76 -37.71 56.61
C ASP A 21 2.33 -38.26 56.66
N ASN A 22 1.44 -37.63 57.44
CA ASN A 22 0.04 -38.05 57.62
C ASN A 22 -0.88 -37.76 56.42
N ILE A 23 -0.46 -36.97 55.44
CA ILE A 23 -1.26 -36.75 54.22
C ILE A 23 -1.11 -37.90 53.21
N PHE A 24 -0.08 -38.74 53.37
CA PHE A 24 0.17 -39.88 52.49
C PHE A 24 -0.46 -41.15 53.07
N PRO A 25 -1.38 -41.81 52.34
CA PRO A 25 -1.94 -43.10 52.73
C PRO A 25 -0.90 -44.23 52.64
N GLU A 26 -1.24 -45.41 53.21
CA GLU A 26 -0.43 -46.62 53.04
C GLU A 26 -0.46 -47.10 51.59
N ASP A 27 -1.65 -47.09 50.95
CA ASP A 27 -1.82 -47.40 49.54
C ASP A 27 -1.98 -46.14 48.69
N PRO A 28 -1.21 -45.95 47.61
CA PRO A 28 -1.23 -44.73 46.81
C PRO A 28 -2.53 -44.50 46.03
N GLU A 29 -3.34 -45.55 45.82
CA GLU A 29 -4.64 -45.47 45.14
C GLU A 29 -5.71 -44.77 46.00
N ASP A 30 -5.53 -44.72 47.32
CA ASP A 30 -6.45 -44.04 48.25
C ASP A 30 -6.42 -42.51 48.11
N GLY A 31 -5.44 -41.98 47.38
CA GLY A 31 -5.29 -40.55 47.11
C GLY A 31 -4.95 -39.70 48.33
N LEU A 32 -4.98 -38.37 48.17
CA LEU A 32 -4.62 -37.44 49.23
C LEU A 32 -5.63 -37.48 50.39
N VAL A 33 -5.14 -37.67 51.63
CA VAL A 33 -5.99 -37.70 52.83
C VAL A 33 -6.49 -36.29 53.18
N LYS A 34 -7.66 -35.92 52.65
CA LYS A 34 -8.24 -34.55 52.72
C LYS A 34 -8.27 -33.94 54.13
N VAL A 35 -8.70 -34.69 55.14
CA VAL A 35 -8.78 -34.22 56.53
C VAL A 35 -7.40 -33.85 57.10
N ASN A 36 -6.36 -34.60 56.73
CA ASN A 36 -5.00 -34.31 57.16
C ASN A 36 -4.39 -33.17 56.34
N MET A 37 -4.81 -33.02 55.08
CA MET A 37 -4.44 -31.90 54.23
C MET A 37 -4.98 -30.58 54.78
N GLU A 38 -6.26 -30.52 55.18
CA GLU A 38 -6.85 -29.33 55.83
C GLU A 38 -6.09 -28.92 57.09
N LYS A 39 -5.68 -29.90 57.92
CA LYS A 39 -4.84 -29.64 59.11
C LYS A 39 -3.46 -29.08 58.72
N LEU A 40 -2.86 -29.58 57.64
CA LEU A 40 -1.59 -29.10 57.12
C LEU A 40 -1.73 -27.67 56.57
N THR A 41 -2.78 -27.39 55.81
CA THR A 41 -3.10 -26.06 55.28
C THR A 41 -3.33 -25.07 56.42
N PHE A 42 -4.15 -25.42 57.42
CA PHE A 42 -4.37 -24.56 58.60
C PHE A 42 -3.07 -24.28 59.36
N TYR A 43 -2.21 -25.30 59.50
CA TYR A 43 -0.90 -25.14 60.12
C TYR A 43 0.03 -24.23 59.33
N ALA A 44 0.02 -24.34 58.00
CA ALA A 44 0.80 -23.49 57.09
C ALA A 44 0.34 -22.03 57.15
N LEU A 45 -0.97 -21.79 57.17
CA LEU A 45 -1.57 -20.45 57.32
C LEU A 45 -1.27 -19.82 58.68
N SER A 46 -1.29 -20.63 59.75
CA SER A 46 -1.02 -20.16 61.11
C SER A 46 0.47 -19.91 61.39
N ALA A 47 1.37 -20.46 60.58
CA ALA A 47 2.83 -20.37 60.75
C ALA A 47 3.55 -20.20 59.39
N PRO A 48 3.45 -19.02 58.75
CA PRO A 48 3.98 -18.79 57.40
C PRO A 48 5.49 -18.99 57.28
N GLU A 49 6.25 -18.87 58.38
CA GLU A 49 7.70 -19.12 58.44
C GLU A 49 8.08 -20.60 58.28
N LYS A 50 7.12 -21.51 58.45
CA LYS A 50 7.32 -22.97 58.31
C LYS A 50 6.93 -23.48 56.93
N LEU A 51 6.23 -22.66 56.14
CA LEU A 51 5.79 -23.01 54.79
C LEU A 51 6.97 -23.41 53.90
N ASP A 52 8.07 -22.65 53.97
CA ASP A 52 9.32 -22.98 53.28
C ASP A 52 9.84 -24.40 53.63
N ARG A 53 9.93 -24.72 54.94
CA ARG A 53 10.39 -26.04 55.41
C ARG A 53 9.45 -27.17 55.01
N ILE A 54 8.15 -26.90 54.90
CA ILE A 54 7.15 -27.84 54.40
C ILE A 54 7.39 -28.10 52.90
N GLY A 55 7.56 -27.04 52.11
CA GLY A 55 7.87 -27.12 50.68
C GLY A 55 9.17 -27.89 50.40
N ALA A 56 10.25 -27.57 51.11
CA ALA A 56 11.53 -28.27 50.96
C ALA A 56 11.43 -29.77 51.30
N TYR A 57 10.67 -30.13 52.34
CA TYR A 57 10.48 -31.53 52.73
C TYR A 57 9.63 -32.31 51.71
N LEU A 58 8.57 -31.69 51.17
CA LEU A 58 7.78 -32.27 50.09
C LEU A 58 8.61 -32.45 48.82
N SER A 59 9.50 -31.51 48.51
CA SER A 59 10.43 -31.57 47.37
C SER A 59 11.44 -32.71 47.47
N GLU A 60 12.06 -32.88 48.65
CA GLU A 60 12.96 -33.99 48.90
C GLU A 60 12.23 -35.35 48.79
N ARG A 61 11.01 -35.42 49.33
CA ARG A 61 10.19 -36.64 49.29
C ARG A 61 9.77 -36.99 47.87
N LEU A 62 9.24 -36.05 47.10
CA LEU A 62 8.87 -36.26 45.70
C LEU A 62 10.07 -36.70 44.88
N SER A 63 11.22 -36.04 45.04
CA SER A 63 12.45 -36.39 44.31
C SER A 63 12.85 -37.85 44.57
N ARG A 64 12.73 -38.29 45.82
CA ARG A 64 12.97 -39.68 46.22
C ARG A 64 11.94 -40.65 45.61
N ASP A 65 10.69 -40.26 45.53
CA ASP A 65 9.60 -41.09 45.00
C ASP A 65 9.64 -41.21 43.48
N VAL A 66 10.06 -40.15 42.78
CA VAL A 66 10.38 -40.18 41.35
C VAL A 66 11.53 -41.15 41.09
N ALA A 67 12.64 -41.05 41.83
CA ALA A 67 13.79 -41.96 41.69
C ALA A 67 13.43 -43.43 41.98
N ARG A 68 12.48 -43.68 42.89
CA ARG A 68 11.98 -45.01 43.25
C ARG A 68 10.82 -45.49 42.39
N HIS A 69 10.43 -44.75 41.35
CA HIS A 69 9.35 -45.11 40.44
C HIS A 69 7.98 -45.29 41.12
N ARG A 70 7.73 -44.58 42.24
CA ARG A 70 6.46 -44.66 43.00
C ARG A 70 5.53 -43.51 42.66
N TYR A 71 4.96 -43.53 41.45
CA TYR A 71 4.27 -42.37 40.88
C TYR A 71 2.96 -41.98 41.57
N GLY A 72 2.25 -42.92 42.20
CA GLY A 72 1.03 -42.57 42.95
C GLY A 72 1.32 -41.60 44.10
N TYR A 73 2.41 -41.81 44.86
CA TYR A 73 2.82 -40.85 45.89
C TYR A 73 3.34 -39.53 45.31
N VAL A 74 3.87 -39.53 44.07
CA VAL A 74 4.25 -38.31 43.36
C VAL A 74 3.02 -37.46 43.04
N CYS A 75 1.92 -38.08 42.59
CA CYS A 75 0.64 -37.41 42.38
C CYS A 75 0.11 -36.78 43.67
N ILE A 76 0.12 -37.53 44.77
CA ILE A 76 -0.33 -37.05 46.09
C ILE A 76 0.54 -35.87 46.57
N ALA A 77 1.86 -35.94 46.40
CA ALA A 77 2.77 -34.86 46.78
C ALA A 77 2.51 -33.57 45.98
N MET A 78 2.26 -33.67 44.66
CA MET A 78 1.92 -32.51 43.84
C MET A 78 0.55 -31.95 44.16
N GLU A 79 -0.46 -32.79 44.40
CA GLU A 79 -1.79 -32.33 44.77
C GLU A 79 -1.76 -31.55 46.10
N ALA A 80 -1.02 -32.06 47.09
CA ALA A 80 -0.82 -31.37 48.36
C ALA A 80 -0.15 -29.99 48.17
N LEU A 81 0.85 -29.89 47.28
CA LEU A 81 1.52 -28.64 46.99
C LEU A 81 0.64 -27.64 46.26
N ASP A 82 -0.13 -28.10 45.27
CA ASP A 82 -1.10 -27.27 44.58
C ASP A 82 -2.10 -26.67 45.58
N GLN A 83 -2.60 -27.47 46.53
CA GLN A 83 -3.51 -26.98 47.57
C GLN A 83 -2.86 -25.98 48.51
N LEU A 84 -1.59 -26.20 48.92
CA LEU A 84 -0.85 -25.24 49.74
C LEU A 84 -0.59 -23.93 48.99
N LEU A 85 -0.22 -24.04 47.71
CA LEU A 85 0.07 -22.92 46.84
C LEU A 85 -1.18 -22.05 46.62
N MET A 86 -2.34 -22.67 46.42
CA MET A 86 -3.61 -21.95 46.24
C MET A 86 -4.21 -21.42 47.56
N ALA A 87 -3.78 -21.94 48.71
CA ALA A 87 -4.29 -21.51 50.01
C ALA A 87 -3.44 -20.40 50.66
N CYS A 88 -2.13 -20.35 50.38
CA CYS A 88 -1.20 -19.46 51.05
C CYS A 88 -0.74 -18.31 50.12
N HIS A 89 -1.21 -17.08 50.35
CA HIS A 89 -0.91 -15.87 49.57
C HIS A 89 -0.22 -14.79 50.43
N CYS A 90 0.90 -15.13 51.06
CA CYS A 90 1.60 -14.27 52.03
C CYS A 90 3.02 -13.92 51.55
N GLN A 91 3.65 -12.87 52.13
CA GLN A 91 5.03 -12.44 51.80
C GLN A 91 6.11 -13.54 51.89
N SER A 92 5.86 -14.63 52.61
CA SER A 92 6.75 -15.80 52.73
C SER A 92 6.60 -16.86 51.62
N ILE A 93 5.73 -16.63 50.63
CA ILE A 93 5.48 -17.58 49.53
C ILE A 93 6.72 -17.78 48.63
N ASN A 94 7.63 -16.80 48.54
CA ASN A 94 8.73 -16.81 47.58
C ASN A 94 9.70 -18.00 47.71
N LEU A 95 10.02 -18.41 48.94
CA LEU A 95 10.88 -19.57 49.20
C LEU A 95 10.13 -20.90 48.96
N PHE A 96 8.84 -20.92 49.28
CA PHE A 96 7.97 -22.05 48.97
C PHE A 96 7.81 -22.24 47.46
N VAL A 97 7.69 -21.15 46.69
CA VAL A 97 7.64 -21.16 45.22
C VAL A 97 8.93 -21.75 44.65
N GLU A 98 10.11 -21.43 45.21
CA GLU A 98 11.36 -22.05 44.76
C GLU A 98 11.35 -23.57 44.92
N SER A 99 10.90 -24.07 46.07
CA SER A 99 10.72 -25.50 46.31
C SER A 99 9.70 -26.12 45.34
N PHE A 100 8.57 -25.44 45.11
CA PHE A 100 7.54 -25.85 44.16
C PHE A 100 8.06 -25.93 42.72
N LEU A 101 8.71 -24.87 42.22
CA LEU A 101 9.25 -24.82 40.87
C LEU A 101 10.35 -25.87 40.65
N THR A 102 11.13 -26.20 41.69
CA THR A 102 12.13 -27.27 41.64
C THR A 102 11.47 -28.64 41.43
N MET A 103 10.31 -28.88 42.05
CA MET A 103 9.56 -30.12 41.87
C MET A 103 8.91 -30.20 40.50
N VAL A 104 8.27 -29.12 40.06
CA VAL A 104 7.72 -29.01 38.70
C VAL A 104 8.83 -29.29 37.68
N ARG A 105 10.01 -28.70 37.84
CA ARG A 105 11.19 -28.97 36.99
C ARG A 105 11.49 -30.47 36.92
N LYS A 106 11.54 -31.16 38.07
CA LYS A 106 11.80 -32.62 38.09
C LYS A 106 10.73 -33.47 37.43
N LEU A 107 9.48 -33.04 37.48
CA LEU A 107 8.40 -33.72 36.76
C LEU A 107 8.47 -33.50 35.25
N LEU A 108 8.79 -32.28 34.83
CA LEU A 108 8.95 -31.94 33.41
C LEU A 108 10.18 -32.62 32.78
N GLU A 109 11.28 -32.77 33.54
CA GLU A 109 12.49 -33.49 33.13
C GLU A 109 12.30 -35.01 33.04
N ALA A 110 11.22 -35.56 33.61
CA ALA A 110 10.99 -37.00 33.56
C ALA A 110 10.56 -37.45 32.15
N ASP A 111 11.03 -38.62 31.70
CA ASP A 111 10.69 -39.20 30.38
C ASP A 111 9.27 -39.79 30.31
N LYS A 112 8.44 -39.56 31.34
CA LYS A 112 7.09 -40.12 31.43
C LYS A 112 6.01 -39.07 31.11
N PRO A 113 5.15 -39.31 30.10
CA PRO A 113 4.10 -38.36 29.69
C PRO A 113 3.19 -37.90 30.84
N ASN A 114 2.75 -38.85 31.69
CA ASN A 114 1.86 -38.54 32.82
C ASN A 114 2.49 -37.58 33.83
N LEU A 115 3.81 -37.67 34.05
CA LEU A 115 4.52 -36.77 34.96
C LEU A 115 4.71 -35.38 34.36
N GLN A 116 5.02 -35.30 33.06
CA GLN A 116 5.13 -34.03 32.35
C GLN A 116 3.78 -33.29 32.34
N ILE A 117 2.68 -34.01 32.10
CA ILE A 117 1.32 -33.45 32.15
C ILE A 117 0.97 -32.98 33.57
N LEU A 118 1.28 -33.78 34.60
CA LEU A 118 1.06 -33.40 35.99
C LEU A 118 1.84 -32.13 36.37
N GLY A 119 3.14 -32.08 36.05
CA GLY A 119 3.99 -30.93 36.30
C GLY A 119 3.47 -29.67 35.58
N THR A 120 3.03 -29.81 34.33
CA THR A 120 2.42 -28.72 33.57
C THR A 120 1.14 -28.21 34.23
N ASN A 121 0.23 -29.11 34.64
CA ASN A 121 -1.03 -28.71 35.27
C ASN A 121 -0.80 -27.93 36.58
N SER A 122 0.16 -28.37 37.39
CA SER A 122 0.59 -27.64 38.59
C SER A 122 1.20 -26.29 38.24
N PHE A 123 2.06 -26.22 37.21
CA PHE A 123 2.62 -24.96 36.73
C PHE A 123 1.54 -23.95 36.27
N VAL A 124 0.50 -24.43 35.59
CA VAL A 124 -0.62 -23.57 35.15
C VAL A 124 -1.39 -23.01 36.34
N LYS A 125 -1.60 -23.79 37.41
CA LYS A 125 -2.19 -23.29 38.66
C LYS A 125 -1.33 -22.18 39.28
N PHE A 126 -0.01 -22.40 39.33
CA PHE A 126 0.95 -21.38 39.76
C PHE A 126 0.89 -20.10 38.92
N ALA A 127 0.80 -20.23 37.60
CA ALA A 127 0.74 -19.09 36.68
C ALA A 127 -0.50 -18.20 36.87
N ASN A 128 -1.59 -18.73 37.43
CA ASN A 128 -2.82 -17.98 37.70
C ASN A 128 -2.77 -17.18 39.02
N ILE A 129 -1.70 -17.30 39.81
CA ILE A 129 -1.52 -16.50 41.02
C ILE A 129 -0.99 -15.13 40.61
N GLU A 130 -1.53 -14.03 41.12
CA GLU A 130 -1.16 -12.67 40.69
C GLU A 130 0.16 -12.16 41.30
N GLU A 131 0.59 -12.74 42.43
CA GLU A 131 1.78 -12.28 43.18
C GLU A 131 3.07 -12.42 42.37
N ASP A 132 3.93 -11.40 42.41
CA ASP A 132 5.26 -11.46 41.78
C ASP A 132 6.20 -12.41 42.54
N THR A 133 6.94 -13.23 41.79
CA THR A 133 7.75 -14.33 42.33
C THR A 133 9.14 -14.31 41.71
N PRO A 134 10.12 -13.64 42.33
CA PRO A 134 11.47 -13.48 41.75
C PRO A 134 12.19 -14.80 41.43
N SER A 135 11.90 -15.86 42.21
CA SER A 135 12.43 -17.21 42.02
C SER A 135 12.06 -17.81 40.66
N TYR A 136 10.92 -17.38 40.08
CA TYR A 136 10.48 -17.79 38.75
C TYR A 136 11.40 -17.26 37.65
N HIS A 137 11.82 -16.00 37.71
CA HIS A 137 12.66 -15.39 36.67
C HIS A 137 14.00 -16.13 36.48
N ARG A 138 14.58 -16.65 37.57
CA ARG A 138 15.82 -17.46 37.48
C ARG A 138 15.65 -18.79 36.75
N SER A 139 14.43 -19.32 36.72
CA SER A 139 14.07 -20.60 36.11
C SER A 139 13.33 -20.42 34.79
N TYR A 140 13.14 -19.18 34.37
CA TYR A 140 12.29 -18.80 33.25
C TYR A 140 12.71 -19.48 31.94
N ASP A 141 14.01 -19.44 31.64
CA ASP A 141 14.56 -19.99 30.40
C ASP A 141 14.46 -21.53 30.33
N PHE A 142 14.52 -22.21 31.49
CA PHE A 142 14.24 -23.64 31.58
C PHE A 142 12.79 -23.95 31.19
N PHE A 143 11.82 -23.23 31.77
CA PHE A 143 10.40 -23.49 31.50
C PHE A 143 10.03 -23.21 30.04
N VAL A 144 10.50 -22.09 29.49
CA VAL A 144 10.31 -21.78 28.06
C VAL A 144 10.87 -22.91 27.20
N SER A 145 12.11 -23.33 27.44
CA SER A 145 12.76 -24.38 26.64
C SER A 145 12.04 -25.71 26.75
N ARG A 146 11.67 -26.12 27.98
CA ARG A 146 11.05 -27.43 28.20
C ARG A 146 9.61 -27.50 27.69
N PHE A 147 8.80 -26.46 27.89
CA PHE A 147 7.45 -26.43 27.32
C PHE A 147 7.46 -26.34 25.80
N SER A 148 8.42 -25.61 25.21
CA SER A 148 8.63 -25.59 23.75
C SER A 148 8.99 -26.98 23.22
N GLU A 149 9.88 -27.71 23.89
CA GLU A 149 10.21 -29.10 23.52
C GLU A 149 8.99 -30.03 23.58
N MET A 150 8.15 -29.90 24.61
CA MET A 150 6.90 -30.66 24.72
C MET A 150 5.92 -30.35 23.57
N CYS A 151 5.89 -29.13 23.07
CA CYS A 151 5.09 -28.74 21.90
C CYS A 151 5.54 -29.47 20.61
N HIS A 152 6.79 -29.94 20.55
CA HIS A 152 7.34 -30.68 19.42
C HIS A 152 7.42 -32.20 19.67
N SER A 153 6.70 -32.70 20.67
CA SER A 153 6.73 -34.14 21.00
C SER A 153 6.42 -35.03 19.78
N SER A 154 7.26 -36.05 19.61
CA SER A 154 7.18 -37.09 18.58
C SER A 154 6.85 -38.47 19.18
N TYR A 155 6.13 -38.49 20.31
CA TYR A 155 5.74 -39.73 20.99
C TYR A 155 4.99 -40.69 20.05
N GLU A 156 5.27 -41.99 20.17
CA GLU A 156 4.79 -43.04 19.24
C GLU A 156 3.25 -43.09 19.19
N ASP A 157 2.62 -43.10 20.35
CA ASP A 157 1.16 -43.10 20.47
C ASP A 157 0.58 -41.70 20.15
N PRO A 158 -0.29 -41.55 19.13
CA PRO A 158 -0.89 -40.28 18.74
C PRO A 158 -1.68 -39.62 19.88
N ASP A 159 -2.44 -40.37 20.68
CA ASP A 159 -3.27 -39.79 21.75
C ASP A 159 -2.40 -39.21 22.86
N VAL A 160 -1.33 -39.92 23.21
CA VAL A 160 -0.36 -39.47 24.21
C VAL A 160 0.48 -38.31 23.67
N ARG A 161 0.88 -38.35 22.39
CA ARG A 161 1.57 -37.25 21.71
C ARG A 161 0.74 -35.97 21.76
N THR A 162 -0.55 -36.04 21.40
CA THR A 162 -1.47 -34.89 21.46
C THR A 162 -1.59 -34.36 22.88
N LYS A 163 -1.71 -35.23 23.90
CA LYS A 163 -1.75 -34.80 25.32
C LYS A 163 -0.47 -34.11 25.77
N ILE A 164 0.71 -34.58 25.35
CA ILE A 164 2.00 -33.95 25.67
C ILE A 164 2.10 -32.57 24.99
N ARG A 165 1.74 -32.48 23.71
CA ARG A 165 1.74 -31.21 22.96
C ARG A 165 0.78 -30.20 23.59
N MET A 166 -0.43 -30.61 23.92
CA MET A 166 -1.40 -29.77 24.64
C MET A 166 -0.88 -29.31 26.01
N ALA A 167 -0.19 -30.18 26.75
CA ALA A 167 0.47 -29.79 27.99
C ALA A 167 1.57 -28.73 27.72
N GLY A 168 2.42 -28.93 26.71
CA GLY A 168 3.40 -27.93 26.29
C GLY A 168 2.77 -26.56 26.02
N ILE A 169 1.69 -26.51 25.24
CA ILE A 169 0.98 -25.26 24.91
C ILE A 169 0.38 -24.61 26.17
N ARG A 170 -0.25 -25.37 27.07
CA ARG A 170 -0.76 -24.84 28.35
C ARG A 170 0.36 -24.31 29.24
N GLY A 171 1.51 -24.98 29.25
CA GLY A 171 2.71 -24.53 29.93
C GLY A 171 3.20 -23.17 29.40
N LEU A 172 3.33 -23.04 28.08
CA LEU A 172 3.67 -21.78 27.42
C LEU A 172 2.62 -20.68 27.70
N GLN A 173 1.33 -21.01 27.68
CA GLN A 173 0.28 -20.06 28.06
C GLN A 173 0.44 -19.59 29.52
N GLY A 174 0.81 -20.49 30.43
CA GLY A 174 1.15 -20.13 31.81
C GLY A 174 2.35 -19.18 31.91
N VAL A 175 3.40 -19.41 31.09
CA VAL A 175 4.57 -18.51 31.01
C VAL A 175 4.14 -17.11 30.56
N VAL A 176 3.31 -17.02 29.51
CA VAL A 176 2.75 -15.76 29.01
C VAL A 176 1.94 -15.05 30.09
N ARG A 177 1.10 -15.79 30.84
CA ARG A 177 0.28 -15.24 31.93
C ARG A 177 1.09 -14.60 33.03
N LYS A 178 2.15 -15.30 33.45
CA LYS A 178 3.02 -14.91 34.56
C LYS A 178 4.06 -13.83 34.18
N THR A 179 4.07 -13.39 32.93
CA THR A 179 4.93 -12.28 32.49
C THR A 179 4.46 -10.96 33.10
N VAL A 180 5.33 -10.33 33.89
CA VAL A 180 5.10 -9.03 34.55
C VAL A 180 5.34 -7.89 33.54
N ARG A 181 4.63 -6.76 33.69
CA ARG A 181 4.81 -5.55 32.84
C ARG A 181 6.05 -4.71 33.19
N ASP A 182 6.92 -5.19 34.08
CA ASP A 182 8.05 -4.45 34.60
C ASP A 182 9.27 -4.60 33.67
N GLU A 183 9.83 -3.46 33.22
CA GLU A 183 10.95 -3.38 32.28
C GLU A 183 12.27 -3.90 32.86
N LEU A 184 12.35 -4.09 34.18
CA LEU A 184 13.56 -4.52 34.89
C LEU A 184 13.70 -6.05 35.06
N GLN A 185 12.71 -6.83 34.63
CA GLN A 185 12.68 -8.29 34.79
C GLN A 185 12.88 -9.03 33.46
N ALA A 186 13.20 -10.33 33.53
CA ALA A 186 13.41 -11.19 32.36
C ALA A 186 12.26 -11.04 31.37
N ASN A 187 12.57 -10.53 30.18
CA ASN A 187 11.57 -10.06 29.25
C ASN A 187 11.20 -11.18 28.27
N ILE A 188 9.95 -11.65 28.31
CA ILE A 188 9.42 -12.65 27.37
C ILE A 188 9.72 -12.29 25.90
N TRP A 189 9.81 -11.00 25.59
CA TRP A 189 10.02 -10.46 24.26
C TRP A 189 11.47 -10.50 23.78
N GLU A 190 12.40 -10.98 24.59
CA GLU A 190 13.77 -11.27 24.14
C GLU A 190 13.79 -12.37 23.08
N ARG A 191 14.69 -12.22 22.10
CA ARG A 191 14.80 -13.16 20.97
C ARG A 191 15.00 -14.59 21.43
N GLN A 192 15.82 -14.82 22.47
CA GLN A 192 16.10 -16.15 23.01
C GLN A 192 14.85 -16.93 23.44
N HIS A 193 13.77 -16.24 23.82
CA HIS A 193 12.51 -16.85 24.21
C HIS A 193 11.52 -16.86 23.05
N MET A 194 11.35 -15.73 22.35
CA MET A 194 10.42 -15.61 21.22
C MET A 194 10.75 -16.59 20.07
N ASP A 195 12.04 -16.83 19.81
CA ASP A 195 12.52 -17.78 18.80
C ASP A 195 12.24 -19.25 19.17
N LYS A 196 11.79 -19.53 20.41
CA LYS A 196 11.32 -20.85 20.86
C LYS A 196 9.79 -20.90 20.93
N ILE A 197 9.18 -19.90 21.57
CA ILE A 197 7.73 -19.85 21.84
C ILE A 197 6.94 -19.79 20.54
N VAL A 198 7.25 -18.83 19.67
CA VAL A 198 6.45 -18.60 18.45
C VAL A 198 6.51 -19.78 17.49
N PRO A 199 7.69 -20.33 17.12
CA PRO A 199 7.76 -21.53 16.27
C PRO A 199 7.04 -22.75 16.88
N SER A 200 7.11 -22.94 18.20
CA SER A 200 6.41 -24.03 18.90
C SER A 200 4.90 -23.93 18.80
N LEU A 201 4.36 -22.72 18.93
CA LEU A 201 2.94 -22.46 18.71
C LEU A 201 2.59 -22.69 17.24
N LEU A 202 3.33 -22.09 16.29
CA LEU A 202 3.04 -22.22 14.86
C LEU A 202 3.08 -23.68 14.38
N PHE A 203 3.99 -24.50 14.90
CA PHE A 203 4.05 -25.93 14.60
C PHE A 203 2.74 -26.66 14.96
N ASN A 204 2.16 -26.36 16.14
CA ASN A 204 0.89 -26.96 16.56
C ASN A 204 -0.34 -26.31 15.90
N LEU A 205 -0.18 -25.13 15.29
CA LEU A 205 -1.22 -24.50 14.48
C LEU A 205 -1.30 -25.10 13.06
N GLN A 206 -0.17 -25.62 12.54
CA GLN A 206 -0.05 -26.18 11.19
C GLN A 206 -0.62 -27.57 11.03
N ASP A 207 -0.79 -28.30 12.12
CA ASP A 207 -1.08 -29.73 12.10
C ASP A 207 -2.60 -29.96 12.32
N PRO A 208 -3.45 -29.98 11.27
CA PRO A 208 -4.85 -30.37 11.40
C PRO A 208 -5.02 -31.89 11.43
N THR A 209 -3.95 -32.69 11.61
CA THR A 209 -4.01 -34.16 11.47
C THR A 209 -4.75 -34.91 12.58
N ASP A 210 -5.36 -34.22 13.53
CA ASP A 210 -6.45 -34.81 14.31
C ASP A 210 -7.77 -34.43 13.64
N SER A 211 -8.13 -35.18 12.60
CA SER A 211 -9.50 -35.22 12.06
C SER A 211 -10.44 -35.55 13.22
N VAL A 212 -11.00 -34.51 13.84
CA VAL A 212 -12.04 -34.62 14.85
C VAL A 212 -13.20 -35.37 14.19
N SER A 213 -13.42 -36.60 14.61
CA SER A 213 -14.69 -37.27 14.35
C SER A 213 -15.78 -36.36 14.93
N PRO A 214 -16.82 -35.99 14.15
CA PRO A 214 -17.83 -35.04 14.59
C PRO A 214 -18.62 -35.67 15.76
N GLY A 215 -18.23 -35.37 17.00
CA GLY A 215 -18.86 -35.96 18.18
C GLY A 215 -18.14 -35.80 19.52
N ASP A 216 -16.83 -35.52 19.55
CA ASP A 216 -16.09 -35.30 20.82
C ASP A 216 -15.85 -33.80 21.07
N GLU A 217 -16.46 -33.24 22.13
CA GLU A 217 -16.24 -31.86 22.64
C GLU A 217 -14.82 -31.67 23.25
N LYS A 218 -13.77 -32.22 22.64
CA LYS A 218 -12.39 -32.08 23.12
C LYS A 218 -11.71 -30.91 22.43
N GLU A 219 -11.22 -29.96 23.24
CA GLU A 219 -10.40 -28.81 22.81
C GLU A 219 -9.22 -29.28 21.94
N SER A 220 -9.13 -28.80 20.70
CA SER A 220 -8.05 -29.20 19.78
C SER A 220 -6.73 -28.48 20.09
N PRO A 221 -5.56 -29.08 19.75
CA PRO A 221 -4.26 -28.41 19.90
C PRO A 221 -4.19 -27.08 19.14
N ALA A 222 -4.80 -27.00 17.97
CA ALA A 222 -4.81 -25.80 17.13
C ALA A 222 -5.63 -24.66 17.75
N GLU A 223 -6.80 -24.93 18.32
CA GLU A 223 -7.63 -23.93 19.02
C GLU A 223 -6.93 -23.41 20.28
N LEU A 224 -6.35 -24.32 21.07
CA LEU A 224 -5.58 -23.96 22.27
C LEU A 224 -4.37 -23.09 21.91
N THR A 225 -3.66 -23.44 20.84
CA THR A 225 -2.54 -22.67 20.28
C THR A 225 -2.99 -21.29 19.83
N GLU A 226 -4.08 -21.19 19.08
CA GLU A 226 -4.62 -19.91 18.63
C GLU A 226 -4.94 -19.01 19.82
N ARG A 227 -5.62 -19.53 20.85
CA ARG A 227 -5.91 -18.79 22.08
C ARG A 227 -4.64 -18.32 22.79
N CYS A 228 -3.64 -19.19 22.92
CA CYS A 228 -2.36 -18.85 23.53
C CYS A 228 -1.63 -17.76 22.73
N PHE A 229 -1.65 -17.84 21.41
CA PHE A 229 -0.99 -16.88 20.53
C PHE A 229 -1.68 -15.51 20.59
N ARG A 230 -3.02 -15.48 20.58
CA ARG A 230 -3.80 -14.24 20.79
C ARG A 230 -3.49 -13.60 22.14
N GLU A 231 -3.40 -14.40 23.21
CA GLU A 231 -3.08 -13.90 24.55
C GLU A 231 -1.66 -13.31 24.64
N LEU A 232 -0.67 -13.94 23.97
CA LEU A 232 0.68 -13.40 23.85
C LEU A 232 0.66 -12.06 23.12
N LEU A 233 0.09 -12.02 21.92
CA LEU A 233 0.08 -10.86 21.03
C LEU A 233 -0.71 -9.68 21.61
N GLY A 234 -1.79 -9.93 22.34
CA GLY A 234 -2.58 -8.89 23.02
C GLY A 234 -1.83 -8.17 24.13
N ARG A 235 -0.70 -8.72 24.62
CA ARG A 235 0.18 -8.09 25.61
C ARG A 235 1.36 -7.34 24.97
N ALA A 236 1.53 -7.40 23.65
CA ALA A 236 2.65 -6.80 22.97
C ALA A 236 2.51 -5.27 22.90
N ALA A 237 3.46 -4.55 23.52
CA ALA A 237 3.61 -3.10 23.37
C ALA A 237 4.40 -2.75 22.10
N TYR A 238 4.35 -1.48 21.68
CA TYR A 238 5.03 -0.92 20.50
C TYR A 238 6.44 -1.52 20.23
N GLY A 239 7.35 -1.47 21.21
CA GLY A 239 8.74 -1.95 21.04
C GLY A 239 8.90 -3.46 20.87
N ASN A 240 7.88 -4.23 21.23
CA ASN A 240 7.92 -5.70 21.27
C ASN A 240 7.28 -6.36 20.05
N ILE A 241 6.45 -5.63 19.28
CA ILE A 241 5.76 -6.15 18.09
C ILE A 241 6.75 -6.79 17.11
N LYS A 242 7.90 -6.13 16.87
CA LYS A 242 8.94 -6.65 15.99
C LYS A 242 9.50 -7.99 16.46
N ASN A 243 9.70 -8.17 17.76
CA ASN A 243 10.22 -9.41 18.33
C ASN A 243 9.17 -10.53 18.31
N ALA A 244 7.88 -10.20 18.30
CA ALA A 244 6.79 -11.15 18.15
C ALA A 244 6.58 -11.60 16.69
N VAL A 245 6.66 -10.66 15.74
CA VAL A 245 6.40 -10.92 14.31
C VAL A 245 7.58 -11.55 13.60
N LYS A 246 8.82 -11.16 13.91
CA LYS A 246 10.01 -11.68 13.22
C LYS A 246 10.13 -13.22 13.26
N PRO A 247 9.93 -13.91 14.40
CA PRO A 247 9.94 -15.37 14.43
C PRO A 247 8.85 -16.01 13.56
N VAL A 248 7.69 -15.36 13.41
CA VAL A 248 6.62 -15.82 12.51
C VAL A 248 7.11 -15.81 11.07
N LEU A 249 7.71 -14.69 10.63
CA LEU A 249 8.28 -14.56 9.29
C LEU A 249 9.35 -15.63 9.02
N MET A 250 10.29 -15.79 9.96
CA MET A 250 11.35 -16.81 9.87
C MET A 250 10.78 -18.24 9.80
N HIS A 251 9.72 -18.52 10.57
CA HIS A 251 9.07 -19.83 10.55
C HIS A 251 8.41 -20.12 9.20
N LEU A 252 7.74 -19.12 8.60
CA LEU A 252 7.12 -19.24 7.28
C LEU A 252 8.18 -19.44 6.18
N ASP A 253 9.31 -18.73 6.25
CA ASP A 253 10.43 -18.88 5.31
C ASP A 253 11.04 -20.28 5.40
N ASN A 254 11.40 -20.72 6.61
CA ASN A 254 12.12 -21.98 6.84
C ASN A 254 11.31 -23.22 6.44
N HIS A 255 9.98 -23.14 6.48
CA HIS A 255 9.08 -24.24 6.14
C HIS A 255 8.40 -24.06 4.77
N SER A 256 8.81 -23.07 3.98
CA SER A 256 8.26 -22.78 2.64
C SER A 256 6.74 -22.56 2.61
N LEU A 257 6.19 -21.94 3.66
CA LEU A 257 4.73 -21.82 3.87
C LEU A 257 4.09 -20.63 3.16
N TRP A 258 4.88 -19.84 2.45
CA TRP A 258 4.39 -18.74 1.63
C TRP A 258 3.70 -19.21 0.35
N GLU A 259 4.06 -20.39 -0.18
CA GLU A 259 3.51 -20.89 -1.46
C GLU A 259 2.06 -21.37 -1.32
N GLY A 260 1.72 -21.99 -0.19
CA GLY A 260 0.36 -22.46 0.12
C GLY A 260 -0.60 -21.37 0.61
N LYS A 261 -0.06 -20.17 0.94
CA LYS A 261 -0.71 -18.90 1.33
C LYS A 261 -1.69 -18.92 2.51
N SER A 262 -2.62 -19.88 2.53
CA SER A 262 -3.67 -20.09 3.53
C SER A 262 -3.15 -20.06 4.98
N PHE A 263 -2.08 -20.79 5.27
CA PHE A 263 -1.49 -20.80 6.60
C PHE A 263 -0.87 -19.45 6.99
N ALA A 264 -0.10 -18.83 6.08
CA ALA A 264 0.47 -17.51 6.31
C ALA A 264 -0.62 -16.45 6.55
N VAL A 265 -1.68 -16.45 5.74
CA VAL A 265 -2.86 -15.59 5.93
C VAL A 265 -3.52 -15.84 7.28
N ARG A 266 -3.71 -17.11 7.69
CA ARG A 266 -4.28 -17.44 9.02
C ARG A 266 -3.43 -16.87 10.15
N CYS A 267 -2.10 -17.04 10.11
CA CYS A 267 -1.18 -16.51 11.10
C CYS A 267 -1.30 -14.99 11.24
N PHE A 268 -1.28 -14.28 10.11
CA PHE A 268 -1.36 -12.83 10.13
C PHE A 268 -2.77 -12.31 10.48
N LYS A 269 -3.84 -13.03 10.16
CA LYS A 269 -5.18 -12.72 10.69
C LYS A 269 -5.20 -12.81 12.21
N ILE A 270 -4.63 -13.86 12.80
CA ILE A 270 -4.53 -13.98 14.26
C ILE A 270 -3.73 -12.80 14.84
N ILE A 271 -2.61 -12.43 14.21
CA ILE A 271 -1.77 -11.29 14.62
C ILE A 271 -2.56 -9.97 14.59
N MET A 272 -3.17 -9.64 13.46
CA MET A 272 -3.88 -8.37 13.26
C MET A 272 -5.09 -8.24 14.18
N TYR A 273 -5.84 -9.32 14.44
CA TYR A 273 -6.99 -9.29 15.36
C TYR A 273 -6.60 -9.27 16.85
N SER A 274 -5.33 -9.50 17.19
CA SER A 274 -4.89 -9.60 18.59
C SER A 274 -4.10 -8.40 19.08
N ILE A 275 -3.35 -7.76 18.17
CA ILE A 275 -2.57 -6.56 18.50
C ILE A 275 -3.51 -5.36 18.61
N GLN A 276 -3.12 -4.37 19.42
CA GLN A 276 -3.84 -3.10 19.51
C GLN A 276 -3.80 -2.35 18.16
N SER A 277 -4.93 -1.80 17.71
CA SER A 277 -5.06 -1.13 16.41
C SER A 277 -4.07 0.02 16.18
N GLN A 278 -3.56 0.66 17.22
CA GLN A 278 -2.52 1.69 17.13
C GLN A 278 -1.13 1.16 16.71
N HIS A 279 -0.89 -0.14 16.82
CA HIS A 279 0.41 -0.77 16.54
C HIS A 279 0.41 -1.63 15.28
N SER A 280 -0.73 -1.75 14.61
CA SER A 280 -0.91 -2.56 13.42
C SER A 280 -0.07 -2.14 12.22
N HIS A 281 0.15 -0.83 12.04
CA HIS A 281 1.01 -0.28 10.99
C HIS A 281 2.43 -0.83 11.08
N LEU A 282 2.92 -1.20 12.28
CA LEU A 282 4.21 -1.84 12.47
C LEU A 282 4.25 -3.25 11.87
N VAL A 283 3.13 -3.99 11.94
CA VAL A 283 3.02 -5.33 11.34
C VAL A 283 3.08 -5.20 9.82
N ILE A 284 2.36 -4.22 9.25
CA ILE A 284 2.44 -3.90 7.82
C ILE A 284 3.87 -3.51 7.43
N GLN A 285 4.55 -2.66 8.20
CA GLN A 285 5.96 -2.32 7.97
C GLN A 285 6.89 -3.54 8.02
N GLN A 286 6.69 -4.46 8.97
CA GLN A 286 7.48 -5.70 9.00
C GLN A 286 7.24 -6.56 7.75
N LEU A 287 5.99 -6.67 7.29
CA LEU A 287 5.66 -7.39 6.06
C LEU A 287 6.24 -6.72 4.81
N LEU A 288 6.20 -5.38 4.70
CA LEU A 288 6.83 -4.63 3.61
C LEU A 288 8.35 -4.82 3.60
N GLY A 289 8.99 -4.71 4.76
CA GLY A 289 10.43 -4.97 4.90
C GLY A 289 10.79 -6.42 4.56
N HIS A 290 9.92 -7.37 4.89
CA HIS A 290 10.07 -8.77 4.52
C HIS A 290 9.97 -8.98 3.01
N LEU A 291 8.99 -8.35 2.36
CA LEU A 291 8.82 -8.38 0.91
C LEU A 291 10.06 -7.81 0.18
N ASP A 292 10.62 -6.71 0.68
CA ASP A 292 11.85 -6.14 0.13
C ASP A 292 13.06 -7.05 0.34
N ALA A 293 13.21 -7.67 1.52
CA ALA A 293 14.27 -8.64 1.79
C ALA A 293 14.17 -9.89 0.90
N ASN A 294 12.94 -10.28 0.53
CA ASN A 294 12.63 -11.40 -0.35
C ASN A 294 12.47 -11.01 -1.82
N SER A 295 12.90 -9.80 -2.22
CA SER A 295 12.78 -9.31 -3.61
C SER A 295 13.43 -10.24 -4.65
N LYS A 296 14.46 -10.99 -4.25
CA LYS A 296 15.19 -11.95 -5.10
C LYS A 296 14.65 -13.38 -5.06
N ASN A 297 13.68 -13.66 -4.20
CA ASN A 297 13.11 -15.01 -4.07
C ASN A 297 12.08 -15.28 -5.17
N SER A 298 11.59 -16.52 -5.24
CA SER A 298 10.61 -16.93 -6.24
C SER A 298 9.36 -16.04 -6.22
N ALA A 299 8.75 -15.85 -7.39
CA ALA A 299 7.52 -15.07 -7.50
C ALA A 299 6.38 -15.67 -6.65
N THR A 300 6.37 -16.99 -6.43
CA THR A 300 5.40 -17.68 -5.55
C THR A 300 5.50 -17.20 -4.11
N VAL A 301 6.72 -17.08 -3.57
CA VAL A 301 6.96 -16.59 -2.21
C VAL A 301 6.58 -15.11 -2.12
N ARG A 302 7.02 -14.29 -3.08
CA ARG A 302 6.66 -12.85 -3.13
C ARG A 302 5.14 -12.65 -3.21
N ALA A 303 4.44 -13.46 -4.01
CA ALA A 303 2.98 -13.41 -4.13
C ALA A 303 2.28 -13.82 -2.82
N GLY A 304 2.82 -14.81 -2.10
CA GLY A 304 2.32 -15.19 -0.78
C GLY A 304 2.43 -14.04 0.23
N ILE A 305 3.55 -13.31 0.25
CA ILE A 305 3.73 -12.14 1.12
C ILE A 305 2.77 -11.00 0.74
N VAL A 306 2.61 -10.73 -0.56
CA VAL A 306 1.69 -9.72 -1.09
C VAL A 306 0.23 -10.04 -0.72
N GLU A 307 -0.18 -11.31 -0.78
CA GLU A 307 -1.53 -11.73 -0.38
C GLU A 307 -1.78 -11.51 1.12
N VAL A 308 -0.80 -11.83 1.96
CA VAL A 308 -0.86 -11.53 3.40
C VAL A 308 -0.94 -10.04 3.67
N LEU A 309 -0.18 -9.21 2.93
CA LEU A 309 -0.27 -7.75 3.00
C LEU A 309 -1.67 -7.24 2.63
N SER A 310 -2.28 -7.78 1.58
CA SER A 310 -3.64 -7.44 1.15
C SER A 310 -4.66 -7.74 2.25
N GLU A 311 -4.61 -8.94 2.84
CA GLU A 311 -5.54 -9.33 3.92
C GLU A 311 -5.33 -8.51 5.20
N ALA A 312 -4.07 -8.22 5.55
CA ALA A 312 -3.75 -7.38 6.71
C ALA A 312 -4.25 -5.95 6.54
N ALA A 313 -4.14 -5.39 5.33
CA ALA A 313 -4.60 -4.04 5.03
C ALA A 313 -6.13 -3.86 5.13
N VAL A 314 -6.90 -4.88 4.75
CA VAL A 314 -8.37 -4.87 4.87
C VAL A 314 -8.81 -4.80 6.34
N ILE A 315 -8.09 -5.48 7.23
CA ILE A 315 -8.38 -5.48 8.67
C ILE A 315 -8.10 -4.10 9.28
N GLU A 316 -7.11 -3.36 8.75
CA GLU A 316 -6.65 -2.06 9.26
C GLU A 316 -7.37 -0.82 8.75
N ALA A 317 -8.44 -1.00 7.98
CA ALA A 317 -9.24 0.09 7.43
C ALA A 317 -9.83 1.06 8.49
N SER A 318 -9.70 0.75 9.79
CA SER A 318 -10.27 1.52 10.91
C SER A 318 -9.36 2.56 11.59
N GLY A 319 -8.20 2.93 11.03
CA GLY A 319 -7.67 4.30 11.28
C GLY A 319 -6.22 4.51 11.74
N SER A 320 -5.24 3.67 11.36
CA SER A 320 -3.82 3.90 11.75
C SER A 320 -2.80 3.94 10.58
N VAL A 321 -3.22 3.85 9.32
CA VAL A 321 -2.27 3.62 8.21
C VAL A 321 -1.57 4.88 7.70
N GLY A 322 -2.06 6.07 8.09
CA GLY A 322 -1.65 7.39 7.55
C GLY A 322 -0.15 7.57 7.24
N PRO A 323 0.77 7.33 8.20
CA PRO A 323 2.22 7.53 7.98
C PRO A 323 2.84 6.56 6.95
N THR A 324 2.23 5.39 6.77
CA THR A 324 2.77 4.28 5.97
C THR A 324 2.11 4.12 4.61
N VAL A 325 1.04 4.87 4.30
CA VAL A 325 0.27 4.74 3.05
C VAL A 325 1.19 4.79 1.83
N LEU A 326 1.95 5.87 1.67
CA LEU A 326 2.82 6.04 0.49
C LEU A 326 3.99 5.05 0.48
N GLU A 327 4.46 4.60 1.64
CA GLU A 327 5.50 3.58 1.76
C GLU A 327 4.99 2.24 1.21
N VAL A 328 3.77 1.83 1.58
CA VAL A 328 3.11 0.62 1.05
C VAL A 328 3.06 0.68 -0.48
N PHE A 329 2.50 1.75 -1.06
CA PHE A 329 2.42 1.88 -2.52
C PHE A 329 3.81 1.91 -3.15
N ASN A 330 4.77 2.64 -2.59
CA ASN A 330 6.12 2.70 -3.14
C ASN A 330 6.79 1.31 -3.20
N THR A 331 6.68 0.51 -2.15
CA THR A 331 7.21 -0.86 -2.12
C THR A 331 6.48 -1.77 -3.11
N LEU A 332 5.15 -1.71 -3.19
CA LEU A 332 4.37 -2.51 -4.15
C LEU A 332 4.72 -2.15 -5.61
N LEU A 333 4.80 -0.85 -5.95
CA LEU A 333 5.20 -0.40 -7.29
C LEU A 333 6.66 -0.77 -7.61
N LYS A 334 7.55 -0.78 -6.62
CA LYS A 334 8.92 -1.27 -6.78
C LYS A 334 8.94 -2.77 -7.10
N GLN A 335 8.13 -3.58 -6.41
CA GLN A 335 8.02 -5.02 -6.71
C GLN A 335 7.45 -5.29 -8.10
N LEU A 336 6.50 -4.48 -8.58
CA LEU A 336 6.02 -4.56 -9.97
C LEU A 336 7.16 -4.33 -10.98
N ARG A 337 7.99 -3.31 -10.77
CA ARG A 337 9.13 -3.03 -11.65
C ARG A 337 10.11 -4.19 -11.66
N LEU A 338 10.47 -4.72 -10.48
CA LEU A 338 11.36 -5.87 -10.36
C LEU A 338 10.79 -7.11 -11.06
N SER A 339 9.48 -7.35 -10.95
CA SER A 339 8.82 -8.47 -11.61
C SER A 339 8.85 -8.35 -13.14
N VAL A 340 8.65 -7.13 -13.68
CA VAL A 340 8.80 -6.86 -15.12
C VAL A 340 10.25 -7.11 -15.57
N ASP A 341 11.23 -6.65 -14.78
CA ASP A 341 12.64 -6.91 -15.08
C ASP A 341 12.94 -8.42 -15.11
N TYR A 342 12.46 -9.19 -14.14
CA TYR A 342 12.65 -10.65 -14.09
C TYR A 342 11.91 -11.41 -15.19
N GLU A 343 10.73 -10.94 -15.61
CA GLU A 343 10.02 -11.51 -16.76
C GLU A 343 10.85 -11.39 -18.04
N LEU A 344 11.54 -10.26 -18.23
CA LEU A 344 12.34 -9.98 -19.42
C LEU A 344 13.73 -10.63 -19.39
N THR A 345 14.38 -10.68 -18.24
CA THR A 345 15.73 -11.29 -18.11
C THR A 345 15.70 -12.81 -17.89
N GLY A 346 14.55 -13.37 -17.50
CA GLY A 346 14.37 -14.81 -17.25
C GLY A 346 15.07 -15.35 -15.99
N SER A 347 15.66 -14.47 -15.17
CA SER A 347 16.23 -14.79 -13.85
C SER A 347 16.54 -13.52 -13.06
N CYS A 348 16.48 -13.63 -11.73
CA CYS A 348 16.98 -12.63 -10.78
C CYS A 348 18.51 -12.50 -10.79
N ASP A 349 19.22 -13.53 -11.25
CA ASP A 349 20.69 -13.58 -11.27
C ASP A 349 21.16 -14.37 -12.52
N PRO A 350 22.01 -13.79 -13.39
CA PRO A 350 22.54 -14.47 -14.56
C PRO A 350 23.37 -15.73 -14.22
N TYR A 351 23.71 -15.96 -12.96
CA TYR A 351 24.45 -17.13 -12.48
C TYR A 351 23.61 -18.15 -11.70
N CYS A 352 22.32 -17.90 -11.45
CA CYS A 352 21.46 -18.80 -10.67
C CYS A 352 20.49 -19.59 -11.57
N ASN A 353 20.45 -20.92 -11.42
CA ASN A 353 19.66 -21.86 -12.22
C ASN A 353 18.14 -21.88 -11.89
N ASN A 354 17.67 -21.00 -11.01
CA ASN A 354 16.25 -20.90 -10.68
C ASN A 354 15.51 -20.13 -11.78
N LYS A 355 15.14 -20.82 -12.87
CA LYS A 355 14.26 -20.27 -13.90
C LYS A 355 12.93 -19.90 -13.27
N THR A 356 12.69 -18.61 -13.03
CA THR A 356 11.35 -18.10 -12.78
C THR A 356 10.54 -18.27 -14.06
N THR A 357 9.37 -18.88 -13.95
CA THR A 357 8.47 -18.98 -15.11
C THR A 357 7.83 -17.62 -15.33
N THR A 358 7.80 -17.15 -16.58
CA THR A 358 7.12 -15.91 -16.99
C THR A 358 5.70 -15.82 -16.44
N ASP A 359 4.98 -16.95 -16.40
CA ASP A 359 3.61 -17.01 -15.87
C ASP A 359 3.53 -16.73 -14.37
N GLN A 360 4.52 -17.17 -13.58
CA GLN A 360 4.56 -16.88 -12.14
C GLN A 360 4.84 -15.39 -11.86
N GLU A 361 5.68 -14.73 -12.68
CA GLU A 361 5.90 -13.29 -12.57
C GLU A 361 4.63 -12.51 -12.94
N ARG A 362 3.89 -12.91 -13.99
CA ARG A 362 2.60 -12.31 -14.34
C ARG A 362 1.56 -12.45 -13.23
N GLN A 363 1.46 -13.63 -12.62
CA GLN A 363 0.58 -13.84 -11.46
C GLN A 363 0.97 -12.95 -10.27
N LEU A 364 2.28 -12.74 -10.05
CA LEU A 364 2.75 -11.78 -9.04
C LEU A 364 2.34 -10.34 -9.40
N GLN A 365 2.51 -9.93 -10.66
CA GLN A 365 2.11 -8.60 -11.12
C GLN A 365 0.61 -8.35 -10.88
N GLU A 366 -0.25 -9.29 -11.25
CA GLU A 366 -1.69 -9.23 -10.99
C GLU A 366 -2.01 -9.18 -9.50
N ALA A 367 -1.35 -10.01 -8.68
CA ALA A 367 -1.54 -10.02 -7.23
C ALA A 367 -1.17 -8.66 -6.60
N VAL A 368 -0.07 -8.03 -7.06
CA VAL A 368 0.34 -6.71 -6.59
C VAL A 368 -0.66 -5.63 -7.03
N ILE A 369 -1.08 -5.63 -8.29
CA ILE A 369 -2.08 -4.68 -8.82
C ILE A 369 -3.40 -4.79 -8.03
N LYS A 370 -3.87 -6.01 -7.77
CA LYS A 370 -5.06 -6.26 -6.95
C LYS A 370 -4.90 -5.77 -5.52
N THR A 371 -3.71 -5.95 -4.94
CA THR A 371 -3.40 -5.50 -3.57
C THR A 371 -3.40 -3.97 -3.47
N ILE A 372 -2.84 -3.28 -4.47
CA ILE A 372 -2.89 -1.81 -4.59
C ILE A 372 -4.35 -1.33 -4.61
N GLY A 373 -5.22 -1.95 -5.41
CA GLY A 373 -6.64 -1.62 -5.45
C GLY A 373 -7.38 -1.89 -4.13
N SER A 374 -7.18 -3.07 -3.54
CA SER A 374 -7.76 -3.44 -2.24
C SER A 374 -7.37 -2.44 -1.15
N PHE A 375 -6.09 -2.08 -1.08
CA PHE A 375 -5.59 -1.10 -0.13
C PHE A 375 -6.15 0.30 -0.41
N ALA A 376 -6.17 0.76 -1.66
CA ALA A 376 -6.72 2.07 -2.00
C ALA A 376 -8.20 2.20 -1.64
N ASN A 377 -8.98 1.13 -1.78
CA ASN A 377 -10.40 1.11 -1.46
C ASN A 377 -10.70 1.22 0.05
N THR A 378 -9.73 0.97 0.93
CA THR A 378 -9.89 1.21 2.37
C THR A 378 -9.57 2.65 2.79
N LEU A 379 -8.97 3.45 1.89
CA LEU A 379 -8.53 4.81 2.19
C LEU A 379 -9.65 5.84 1.95
N PRO A 380 -9.65 6.94 2.72
CA PRO A 380 -10.46 8.12 2.41
C PRO A 380 -10.13 8.71 1.03
N ILE A 381 -11.11 9.36 0.41
CA ILE A 381 -11.02 9.94 -0.96
C ILE A 381 -9.81 10.86 -1.14
N TYR A 382 -9.46 11.67 -0.13
CA TYR A 382 -8.31 12.60 -0.24
C TYR A 382 -6.97 11.85 -0.30
N GLN A 383 -6.79 10.78 0.49
CA GLN A 383 -5.57 9.95 0.41
C GLN A 383 -5.54 9.15 -0.88
N ARG A 384 -6.69 8.70 -1.38
CA ARG A 384 -6.78 8.06 -2.71
C ARG A 384 -6.30 9.01 -3.81
N ALA A 385 -6.68 10.29 -3.77
CA ALA A 385 -6.21 11.30 -4.72
C ALA A 385 -4.68 11.53 -4.63
N GLU A 386 -4.12 11.55 -3.41
CA GLU A 386 -2.66 11.61 -3.21
C GLU A 386 -1.95 10.39 -3.80
N VAL A 387 -2.50 9.19 -3.60
CA VAL A 387 -1.98 7.94 -4.17
C VAL A 387 -2.06 7.95 -5.70
N MET A 388 -3.15 8.45 -6.29
CA MET A 388 -3.28 8.61 -7.74
C MET A 388 -2.18 9.51 -8.30
N LEU A 389 -1.98 10.69 -7.70
CA LEU A 389 -0.89 11.60 -8.06
C LEU A 389 0.48 10.96 -7.89
N PHE A 390 0.67 10.21 -6.81
CA PHE A 390 1.93 9.50 -6.53
C PHE A 390 2.23 8.43 -7.59
N ILE A 391 1.27 7.58 -7.94
CA ILE A 391 1.44 6.58 -9.01
C ILE A 391 1.72 7.28 -10.35
N MET A 392 0.95 8.33 -10.67
CA MET A 392 1.12 9.09 -11.91
C MET A 392 2.53 9.68 -12.04
N GLY A 393 3.07 10.24 -10.95
CA GLY A 393 4.44 10.75 -10.91
C GLY A 393 5.54 9.69 -11.02
N LYS A 394 5.20 8.39 -10.95
CA LYS A 394 6.13 7.28 -11.14
C LYS A 394 6.07 6.71 -12.56
N ILE A 395 5.04 6.99 -13.36
CA ILE A 395 4.92 6.43 -14.71
C ILE A 395 6.03 7.02 -15.60
N PRO A 396 6.90 6.18 -16.21
CA PRO A 396 7.94 6.68 -17.09
C PRO A 396 7.33 7.44 -18.28
N VAL A 397 7.79 8.67 -18.53
CA VAL A 397 7.39 9.46 -19.70
C VAL A 397 8.50 9.35 -20.76
N PRO A 398 8.18 8.97 -22.00
CA PRO A 398 9.17 8.89 -23.08
C PRO A 398 9.89 10.24 -23.28
N GLY A 399 11.23 10.21 -23.33
CA GLY A 399 12.06 11.38 -23.64
C GLY A 399 12.38 12.33 -22.48
N ILE A 400 11.65 12.30 -21.35
CA ILE A 400 11.86 13.23 -20.22
C ILE A 400 12.64 12.55 -19.07
N TYR A 401 12.32 11.29 -18.75
CA TYR A 401 12.96 10.55 -17.65
C TYR A 401 13.45 9.16 -18.05
N PRO A 402 14.55 9.04 -18.82
CA PRO A 402 15.14 7.75 -19.17
C PRO A 402 15.52 6.91 -17.94
N ALA A 403 15.81 7.55 -16.81
CA ALA A 403 16.25 6.92 -15.56
C ALA A 403 15.13 6.20 -14.77
N LEU A 404 13.85 6.45 -15.09
CA LEU A 404 12.71 5.75 -14.48
C LEU A 404 12.32 4.48 -15.25
N GLY A 405 12.85 4.29 -16.47
CA GLY A 405 12.82 3.01 -17.17
C GLY A 405 13.93 2.09 -16.66
N SER A 406 13.78 0.78 -16.86
CA SER A 406 14.86 -0.16 -16.59
C SER A 406 15.95 0.03 -17.64
N PRO A 407 17.19 0.42 -17.27
CA PRO A 407 18.28 0.61 -18.22
C PRO A 407 18.70 -0.68 -18.92
N ILE A 408 18.24 -1.84 -18.41
CA ILE A 408 18.55 -3.18 -18.93
C ILE A 408 17.46 -3.65 -19.92
N ALA A 409 16.22 -3.17 -19.79
CA ALA A 409 15.04 -3.73 -20.47
C ALA A 409 14.61 -3.02 -21.77
N GLY A 410 15.28 -1.93 -22.15
CA GLY A 410 14.99 -1.19 -23.38
C GLY A 410 13.57 -0.62 -23.47
N PHE A 411 13.08 -0.43 -24.70
CA PHE A 411 11.75 0.12 -24.98
C PHE A 411 10.61 -0.77 -24.46
N GLU A 412 10.78 -2.09 -24.56
CA GLU A 412 9.77 -3.07 -24.15
C GLU A 412 9.56 -3.10 -22.63
N GLY A 413 10.63 -3.05 -21.83
CA GLY A 413 10.50 -2.92 -20.37
C GLY A 413 9.84 -1.61 -19.95
N SER A 414 10.15 -0.49 -20.62
CA SER A 414 9.47 0.78 -20.37
C SER A 414 7.97 0.69 -20.65
N ARG A 415 7.58 0.06 -21.77
CA ARG A 415 6.18 -0.19 -22.12
C ARG A 415 5.48 -1.05 -21.07
N MET A 416 6.06 -2.17 -20.67
CA MET A 416 5.49 -3.06 -19.66
C MET A 416 5.31 -2.35 -18.30
N ILE A 417 6.31 -1.57 -17.87
CA ILE A 417 6.19 -0.77 -16.64
C ILE A 417 5.05 0.24 -16.76
N GLN A 418 4.93 0.96 -17.89
CA GLN A 418 3.81 1.88 -18.11
C GLN A 418 2.46 1.17 -17.99
N VAL A 419 2.30 0.02 -18.65
CA VAL A 419 1.08 -0.80 -18.58
C VAL A 419 0.78 -1.23 -17.14
N MET A 420 1.76 -1.74 -16.39
CA MET A 420 1.56 -2.20 -15.01
C MET A 420 1.18 -1.06 -14.06
N LEU A 421 1.81 0.11 -14.21
CA LEU A 421 1.50 1.28 -13.39
C LEU A 421 0.13 1.89 -13.75
N LEU A 422 -0.26 1.89 -15.03
CA LEU A 422 -1.60 2.32 -15.46
C LEU A 422 -2.68 1.34 -14.99
N LYS A 423 -2.44 0.02 -15.03
CA LYS A 423 -3.34 -0.98 -14.43
C LYS A 423 -3.47 -0.78 -12.91
N SER A 424 -2.36 -0.46 -12.24
CA SER A 424 -2.36 -0.11 -10.81
C SER A 424 -3.19 1.16 -10.55
N LEU A 425 -3.01 2.21 -11.37
CA LEU A 425 -3.78 3.44 -11.26
C LEU A 425 -5.27 3.19 -11.48
N LEU A 426 -5.64 2.41 -12.50
CA LEU A 426 -7.02 2.01 -12.77
C LEU A 426 -7.68 1.34 -11.55
N GLN A 427 -6.98 0.41 -10.90
CA GLN A 427 -7.46 -0.22 -9.67
C GLN A 427 -7.69 0.78 -8.52
N VAL A 428 -6.88 1.83 -8.44
CA VAL A 428 -7.07 2.91 -7.44
C VAL A 428 -8.29 3.78 -7.79
N THR A 429 -8.61 3.95 -9.07
CA THR A 429 -9.75 4.76 -9.53
C THR A 429 -11.09 4.03 -9.50
N GLU A 430 -11.11 2.70 -9.41
CA GLU A 430 -12.35 1.93 -9.28
C GLU A 430 -13.11 2.37 -8.02
N ARG A 431 -14.42 2.66 -8.15
CA ARG A 431 -15.27 3.15 -7.05
C ARG A 431 -14.77 4.47 -6.43
N TYR A 432 -14.10 5.31 -7.22
CA TYR A 432 -13.72 6.65 -6.79
C TYR A 432 -14.92 7.60 -6.96
N GLU A 433 -15.61 7.89 -5.87
CA GLU A 433 -16.77 8.78 -5.87
C GLU A 433 -16.35 10.16 -5.35
N SER A 434 -16.23 11.16 -6.23
CA SER A 434 -15.98 12.55 -5.85
C SER A 434 -17.13 13.46 -6.26
N SER A 435 -17.57 14.31 -5.33
CA SER A 435 -18.55 15.35 -5.59
C SER A 435 -17.96 16.58 -6.28
N ASN A 436 -16.63 16.75 -6.27
CA ASN A 436 -15.94 17.91 -6.85
C ASN A 436 -14.91 17.47 -7.89
N MET A 437 -15.26 17.62 -9.16
CA MET A 437 -14.41 17.18 -10.28
C MET A 437 -13.09 17.97 -10.38
N LEU A 438 -13.08 19.26 -10.02
CA LEU A 438 -11.85 20.07 -10.04
C LEU A 438 -10.82 19.61 -8.99
N ALA A 439 -11.31 19.11 -7.85
CA ALA A 439 -10.45 18.56 -6.81
C ALA A 439 -10.02 17.12 -7.10
N ALA A 440 -10.91 16.33 -7.72
CA ALA A 440 -10.62 14.95 -8.14
C ALA A 440 -9.61 14.88 -9.29
N LEU A 441 -9.74 15.78 -10.27
CA LEU A 441 -8.93 15.84 -11.49
C LEU A 441 -8.22 17.19 -11.59
N PRO A 442 -7.22 17.46 -10.74
CA PRO A 442 -6.42 18.67 -10.89
C PRO A 442 -5.60 18.63 -12.19
N SER A 443 -5.24 19.80 -12.72
CA SER A 443 -4.36 19.96 -13.90
C SER A 443 -3.11 19.08 -13.83
N SER A 444 -2.46 19.03 -12.66
CA SER A 444 -1.23 18.26 -12.42
C SER A 444 -1.42 16.74 -12.58
N PHE A 445 -2.65 16.25 -12.55
CA PHE A 445 -2.97 14.85 -12.79
C PHE A 445 -3.55 14.63 -14.19
N LEU A 446 -4.54 15.44 -14.57
CA LEU A 446 -5.29 15.27 -15.83
C LEU A 446 -4.40 15.50 -17.05
N GLU A 447 -3.52 16.50 -17.02
CA GLU A 447 -2.69 16.85 -18.20
C GLU A 447 -1.67 15.75 -18.51
N PRO A 448 -0.87 15.26 -17.53
CA PRO A 448 -0.03 14.09 -17.77
C PRO A 448 -0.85 12.88 -18.22
N LEU A 449 -2.04 12.63 -17.64
CA LEU A 449 -2.85 11.46 -17.98
C LEU A 449 -3.31 11.51 -19.45
N LEU A 450 -3.79 12.66 -19.90
CA LEU A 450 -4.22 12.87 -21.28
C LEU A 450 -3.06 12.73 -22.28
N SER A 451 -1.83 13.12 -21.92
CA SER A 451 -0.68 12.92 -22.80
C SER A 451 -0.46 11.44 -23.18
N PHE A 452 -0.82 10.49 -22.31
CA PHE A 452 -0.73 9.06 -22.60
C PHE A 452 -1.80 8.56 -23.60
N THR A 453 -2.88 9.31 -23.87
CA THR A 453 -3.82 8.96 -24.95
C THR A 453 -3.24 9.18 -26.34
N LEU A 454 -2.08 9.84 -26.44
CA LEU A 454 -1.36 10.13 -27.68
C LEU A 454 -0.16 9.18 -27.90
N MET A 455 -0.03 8.15 -27.06
CA MET A 455 1.00 7.13 -27.21
C MET A 455 0.68 6.18 -28.36
N GLU A 456 1.70 5.71 -29.08
CA GLU A 456 1.54 4.75 -30.17
C GLU A 456 0.96 3.42 -29.70
N ASP A 457 1.21 3.03 -28.44
CA ASP A 457 0.75 1.74 -27.91
C ASP A 457 -0.77 1.72 -27.63
N PRO A 458 -1.52 0.79 -28.24
CA PRO A 458 -2.98 0.76 -28.12
C PRO A 458 -3.45 0.29 -26.72
N GLU A 459 -2.69 -0.56 -26.01
CA GLU A 459 -3.06 -1.02 -24.67
C GLU A 459 -3.00 0.16 -23.67
N ILE A 460 -1.93 0.97 -23.74
CA ILE A 460 -1.77 2.19 -22.93
C ILE A 460 -2.93 3.15 -23.16
N ARG A 461 -3.28 3.44 -24.43
CA ARG A 461 -4.41 4.34 -24.72
C ARG A 461 -5.74 3.82 -24.16
N LEU A 462 -5.99 2.51 -24.28
CA LEU A 462 -7.21 1.89 -23.75
C LEU A 462 -7.28 1.95 -22.21
N LEU A 463 -6.16 1.74 -21.53
CA LEU A 463 -6.07 1.87 -20.07
C LEU A 463 -6.36 3.31 -19.63
N VAL A 464 -5.82 4.31 -20.31
CA VAL A 464 -6.07 5.72 -19.99
C VAL A 464 -7.54 6.08 -20.20
N LEU A 465 -8.16 5.64 -21.31
CA LEU A 465 -9.60 5.82 -21.52
C LEU A 465 -10.41 5.17 -20.39
N SER A 466 -10.02 3.97 -19.95
CA SER A 466 -10.69 3.26 -18.85
C SER A 466 -10.54 4.00 -17.51
N ILE A 467 -9.38 4.60 -17.24
CA ILE A 467 -9.14 5.44 -16.05
C ILE A 467 -10.05 6.68 -16.10
N LEU A 468 -10.13 7.37 -17.25
CA LEU A 468 -10.99 8.54 -17.41
C LEU A 468 -12.47 8.19 -17.21
N ILE A 469 -12.93 7.08 -17.81
CA ILE A 469 -14.29 6.55 -17.63
C ILE A 469 -14.56 6.31 -16.15
N SER A 470 -13.65 5.60 -15.46
CA SER A 470 -13.81 5.28 -14.03
C SER A 470 -13.85 6.52 -13.12
N LEU A 471 -13.15 7.60 -13.48
CA LEU A 471 -13.12 8.84 -12.68
C LEU A 471 -14.31 9.76 -12.96
N ILE A 472 -14.84 9.74 -14.18
CA ILE A 472 -15.99 10.57 -14.58
C ILE A 472 -17.31 9.92 -14.14
N ASP A 473 -17.40 8.59 -14.12
CA ASP A 473 -18.62 7.85 -13.80
C ASP A 473 -18.98 7.85 -12.31
N ARG A 474 -19.51 8.97 -11.81
CA ARG A 474 -19.92 9.13 -10.41
C ARG A 474 -21.13 8.27 -10.03
N HIS A 475 -22.01 7.99 -10.99
CA HIS A 475 -23.27 7.27 -10.74
C HIS A 475 -23.27 5.81 -11.22
N GLN A 476 -22.11 5.28 -11.59
CA GLN A 476 -21.90 3.90 -12.03
C GLN A 476 -22.74 3.53 -13.27
N ASN A 477 -22.89 4.45 -14.23
CA ASN A 477 -23.61 4.25 -15.49
C ASN A 477 -22.79 3.52 -16.57
N THR A 478 -21.48 3.30 -16.40
CA THR A 478 -20.58 2.67 -17.40
C THR A 478 -21.13 1.38 -17.99
N HIS A 479 -21.68 0.49 -17.16
CA HIS A 479 -22.23 -0.80 -17.59
C HIS A 479 -23.43 -0.68 -18.55
N LYS A 480 -24.08 0.48 -18.60
CA LYS A 480 -25.23 0.78 -19.47
C LYS A 480 -24.81 1.20 -20.87
N PHE A 481 -23.57 1.66 -21.03
CA PHE A 481 -23.00 2.11 -22.30
C PHE A 481 -21.99 1.11 -22.89
N THR A 482 -21.85 -0.07 -22.27
CA THR A 482 -20.87 -1.07 -22.70
C THR A 482 -21.15 -1.60 -24.11
N LEU A 483 -22.41 -1.64 -24.55
CA LEU A 483 -22.73 -2.02 -25.93
C LEU A 483 -22.84 -0.76 -26.82
N LEU A 484 -21.89 -0.58 -27.74
CA LEU A 484 -21.98 0.45 -28.77
C LEU A 484 -23.05 0.01 -29.79
N SER A 485 -24.20 0.67 -29.77
CA SER A 485 -25.38 0.36 -30.60
C SER A 485 -26.23 1.62 -30.77
N ILE A 486 -27.07 1.64 -31.82
CA ILE A 486 -28.09 2.67 -32.00
C ILE A 486 -29.18 2.47 -30.94
N LEU A 487 -29.39 3.49 -30.12
CA LEU A 487 -30.42 3.47 -29.08
C LEU A 487 -31.78 3.80 -29.69
N SER A 488 -32.78 2.95 -29.48
CA SER A 488 -34.16 3.24 -29.88
C SER A 488 -34.97 3.94 -28.80
N ASP A 489 -34.69 3.64 -27.52
CA ASP A 489 -35.36 4.27 -26.36
C ASP A 489 -34.41 4.36 -25.16
N ILE A 490 -34.05 5.59 -24.79
CA ILE A 490 -33.19 5.90 -23.65
C ILE A 490 -33.77 5.45 -22.30
N SER A 491 -35.10 5.32 -22.19
CA SER A 491 -35.79 4.90 -20.96
C SER A 491 -35.37 3.51 -20.51
N VAL A 492 -34.95 2.66 -21.46
CA VAL A 492 -34.45 1.30 -21.21
C VAL A 492 -33.17 1.31 -20.37
N LEU A 493 -32.32 2.32 -20.54
CA LEU A 493 -31.04 2.43 -19.83
C LEU A 493 -31.23 2.76 -18.34
N LYS A 494 -32.38 3.33 -17.93
CA LYS A 494 -32.66 3.75 -16.55
C LYS A 494 -31.48 4.53 -15.94
N LEU A 495 -31.06 5.58 -16.63
CA LEU A 495 -29.89 6.38 -16.25
C LEU A 495 -30.08 7.03 -14.87
N LYS A 496 -29.01 7.08 -14.09
CA LYS A 496 -28.96 7.89 -12.87
C LYS A 496 -28.27 9.19 -13.24
N VAL A 497 -29.01 10.29 -13.21
CA VAL A 497 -28.53 11.60 -13.68
C VAL A 497 -28.80 12.62 -12.61
N ASP A 498 -27.74 13.29 -12.16
CA ASP A 498 -27.83 14.44 -11.26
C ASP A 498 -27.69 15.74 -12.07
N LYS A 499 -28.21 16.84 -11.51
CA LYS A 499 -28.09 18.14 -12.15
C LYS A 499 -26.63 18.60 -12.15
N CYS A 500 -26.11 18.97 -13.32
CA CYS A 500 -24.76 19.51 -13.49
C CYS A 500 -24.49 20.68 -12.51
N SER A 501 -23.44 20.55 -11.71
CA SER A 501 -23.12 21.51 -10.65
C SER A 501 -22.31 22.71 -11.17
N ARG A 502 -22.23 23.79 -10.37
CA ARG A 502 -21.35 24.93 -10.70
C ARG A 502 -19.88 24.52 -10.79
N GLN A 503 -19.45 23.52 -10.02
CA GLN A 503 -18.07 23.02 -10.06
C GLN A 503 -17.80 22.23 -11.35
N ASP A 504 -18.78 21.44 -11.80
CA ASP A 504 -18.70 20.71 -13.07
C ASP A 504 -18.62 21.68 -14.26
N ASN A 505 -19.41 22.76 -14.23
CA ASN A 505 -19.32 23.84 -15.24
C ASN A 505 -17.93 24.50 -15.29
N LEU A 506 -17.33 24.77 -14.11
CA LEU A 506 -15.98 25.34 -14.04
C LEU A 506 -14.92 24.33 -14.52
N PHE A 507 -15.10 23.05 -14.22
CA PHE A 507 -14.24 21.97 -14.72
C PHE A 507 -14.27 21.92 -16.25
N MET A 508 -15.46 21.85 -16.86
CA MET A 508 -15.62 21.79 -18.32
C MET A 508 -15.12 23.06 -19.00
N LYS A 509 -15.33 24.23 -18.39
CA LYS A 509 -14.76 25.50 -18.90
C LYS A 509 -13.23 25.49 -18.90
N LYS A 510 -12.60 24.87 -17.91
CA LYS A 510 -11.14 24.83 -17.77
C LYS A 510 -10.49 23.71 -18.62
N HIS A 511 -11.11 22.54 -18.67
CA HIS A 511 -10.51 21.31 -19.19
C HIS A 511 -11.23 20.73 -20.42
N GLY A 512 -12.44 21.17 -20.74
CA GLY A 512 -13.29 20.61 -21.79
C GLY A 512 -12.63 20.60 -23.17
N GLN A 513 -12.05 21.72 -23.60
CA GLN A 513 -11.36 21.81 -24.89
C GLN A 513 -10.20 20.80 -25.03
N ARG A 514 -9.50 20.51 -23.93
CA ARG A 514 -8.45 19.48 -23.93
C ARG A 514 -9.08 18.09 -24.02
N LEU A 515 -10.12 17.79 -23.25
CA LEU A 515 -10.82 16.50 -23.34
C LEU A 515 -11.32 16.24 -24.76
N TYR A 516 -11.98 17.20 -25.39
CA TYR A 516 -12.47 17.09 -26.76
C TYR A 516 -11.35 16.83 -27.76
N ARG A 517 -10.22 17.55 -27.61
CA ARG A 517 -9.03 17.36 -28.42
C ARG A 517 -8.47 15.94 -28.30
N HIS A 518 -8.31 15.42 -27.08
CA HIS A 518 -7.76 14.08 -26.88
C HIS A 518 -8.72 12.99 -27.40
N ILE A 519 -10.03 13.16 -27.24
CA ILE A 519 -11.03 12.27 -27.87
C ILE A 519 -10.89 12.28 -29.39
N PHE A 520 -10.77 13.47 -29.99
CA PHE A 520 -10.58 13.62 -31.43
C PHE A 520 -9.30 12.92 -31.91
N LEU A 521 -8.17 13.19 -31.27
CA LEU A 521 -6.87 12.62 -31.66
C LEU A 521 -6.83 11.11 -31.49
N THR A 522 -7.42 10.55 -30.42
CA THR A 522 -7.46 9.09 -30.23
C THR A 522 -8.32 8.39 -31.28
N CYS A 523 -9.33 9.06 -31.85
CA CYS A 523 -10.08 8.55 -33.01
C CYS A 523 -9.25 8.59 -34.31
N SER A 524 -8.22 9.44 -34.37
CA SER A 524 -7.33 9.59 -35.52
C SER A 524 -6.18 8.57 -35.56
N GLU A 525 -6.08 7.67 -34.56
CA GLU A 525 -5.02 6.65 -34.48
C GLU A 525 -5.37 5.38 -35.27
N GLU A 526 -4.44 4.90 -36.09
CA GLU A 526 -4.65 3.77 -37.02
C GLU A 526 -4.82 2.43 -36.29
N ASN A 527 -4.03 2.18 -35.24
CA ASN A 527 -4.04 0.92 -34.50
C ASN A 527 -5.12 0.86 -33.39
N SER A 528 -6.12 1.73 -33.45
CA SER A 528 -7.30 1.68 -32.59
C SER A 528 -8.27 0.58 -33.03
N GLY A 529 -8.63 -0.32 -32.11
CA GLY A 529 -9.56 -1.42 -32.35
C GLY A 529 -10.97 -1.16 -31.80
N ARG A 530 -11.85 -2.16 -31.89
CA ARG A 530 -13.24 -2.11 -31.38
C ARG A 530 -13.34 -1.63 -29.92
N SER A 531 -12.46 -2.12 -29.04
CA SER A 531 -12.44 -1.76 -27.63
C SER A 531 -12.21 -0.26 -27.40
N HIS A 532 -11.39 0.38 -28.25
CA HIS A 532 -11.12 1.81 -28.17
C HIS A 532 -12.37 2.62 -28.52
N TYR A 533 -13.05 2.29 -29.62
CA TYR A 533 -14.28 2.97 -30.02
C TYR A 533 -15.41 2.78 -29.00
N GLN A 534 -15.51 1.60 -28.40
CA GLN A 534 -16.45 1.34 -27.30
C GLN A 534 -16.14 2.18 -26.04
N ALA A 535 -14.86 2.30 -25.68
CA ALA A 535 -14.43 3.15 -24.58
C ALA A 535 -14.68 4.64 -24.88
N LEU A 536 -14.39 5.09 -26.10
CA LEU A 536 -14.65 6.47 -26.55
C LEU A 536 -16.16 6.80 -26.53
N TYR A 537 -17.01 5.88 -27.00
CA TYR A 537 -18.47 6.01 -26.90
C TYR A 537 -18.93 6.14 -25.45
N THR A 538 -18.42 5.27 -24.58
CA THR A 538 -18.72 5.29 -23.14
C THR A 538 -18.28 6.61 -22.51
N LEU A 539 -17.09 7.10 -22.85
CA LEU A 539 -16.56 8.38 -22.36
C LEU A 539 -17.43 9.55 -22.81
N LEU A 540 -17.82 9.62 -24.09
CA LEU A 540 -18.72 10.65 -24.62
C LEU A 540 -20.10 10.61 -23.95
N ALA A 541 -20.65 9.41 -23.74
CA ALA A 541 -21.91 9.20 -23.03
C ALA A 541 -21.83 9.69 -21.58
N LEU A 542 -20.75 9.36 -20.86
CA LEU A 542 -20.54 9.81 -19.49
C LEU A 542 -20.31 11.32 -19.40
N LEU A 543 -19.55 11.93 -20.32
CA LEU A 543 -19.42 13.39 -20.38
C LEU A 543 -20.80 14.07 -20.53
N SER A 544 -21.68 13.46 -21.33
CA SER A 544 -23.06 13.95 -21.54
C SER A 544 -23.95 13.81 -20.31
N VAL A 545 -23.84 12.70 -19.59
CA VAL A 545 -24.71 12.39 -18.45
C VAL A 545 -24.21 13.00 -17.14
N GLU A 546 -22.90 13.09 -16.95
CA GLU A 546 -22.29 13.51 -15.68
C GLU A 546 -21.91 14.99 -15.65
N LEU A 547 -21.44 15.55 -16.77
CA LEU A 547 -20.76 16.85 -16.80
C LEU A 547 -21.38 17.87 -17.76
N ALA A 548 -22.36 17.49 -18.59
CA ALA A 548 -22.88 18.38 -19.61
C ALA A 548 -23.91 19.40 -19.10
N ASN A 549 -23.72 20.63 -19.56
CA ASN A 549 -24.72 21.68 -19.58
C ASN A 549 -25.06 22.01 -21.05
N GLU A 550 -25.90 23.01 -21.31
CA GLU A 550 -26.30 23.39 -22.67
C GLU A 550 -25.11 23.76 -23.58
N GLU A 551 -24.08 24.44 -23.07
CA GLU A 551 -22.87 24.80 -23.83
C GLU A 551 -22.02 23.57 -24.16
N VAL A 552 -21.83 22.68 -23.19
CA VAL A 552 -21.07 21.43 -23.34
C VAL A 552 -21.76 20.50 -24.32
N VAL A 553 -23.09 20.41 -24.30
CA VAL A 553 -23.87 19.65 -25.30
C VAL A 553 -23.55 20.16 -26.71
N VAL A 554 -23.56 21.47 -26.94
CA VAL A 554 -23.22 22.05 -28.24
C VAL A 554 -21.81 21.68 -28.67
N ASP A 555 -20.82 21.81 -27.79
CA ASP A 555 -19.43 21.44 -28.10
C ASP A 555 -19.27 19.94 -28.40
N LEU A 556 -20.00 19.09 -27.70
CA LEU A 556 -19.98 17.65 -27.93
C LEU A 556 -20.64 17.26 -29.27
N ILE A 557 -21.71 17.95 -29.69
CA ILE A 557 -22.30 17.79 -31.02
C ILE A 557 -21.29 18.23 -32.10
N ARG A 558 -20.64 19.38 -31.90
CA ARG A 558 -19.58 19.86 -32.81
C ARG A 558 -18.43 18.88 -32.94
N LEU A 559 -18.03 18.25 -31.83
CA LEU A 559 -17.01 17.20 -31.82
C LEU A 559 -17.46 15.97 -32.63
N ALA A 560 -18.70 15.51 -32.47
CA ALA A 560 -19.24 14.37 -33.22
C ALA A 560 -19.28 14.62 -34.74
N LEU A 561 -19.60 15.85 -35.14
CA LEU A 561 -19.57 16.29 -36.54
C LEU A 561 -18.13 16.38 -37.06
N ALA A 562 -17.20 16.95 -36.29
CA ALA A 562 -15.78 16.98 -36.66
C ALA A 562 -15.18 15.56 -36.81
N LEU A 563 -15.61 14.60 -35.98
CA LEU A 563 -15.23 13.19 -36.13
C LEU A 563 -15.78 12.59 -37.44
N GLN A 564 -17.01 12.94 -37.83
CA GLN A 564 -17.55 12.54 -39.13
C GLN A 564 -16.70 13.12 -40.27
N ASP A 565 -16.32 14.40 -40.19
CA ASP A 565 -15.49 15.06 -41.21
C ASP A 565 -14.08 14.47 -41.28
N LEU A 566 -13.49 14.07 -40.14
CA LEU A 566 -12.23 13.33 -40.07
C LEU A 566 -12.32 12.00 -40.84
N ALA A 567 -13.42 11.28 -40.71
CA ALA A 567 -13.62 10.01 -41.42
C ALA A 567 -13.85 10.20 -42.93
N LEU A 568 -14.35 11.37 -43.35
CA LEU A 568 -14.50 11.74 -44.76
C LEU A 568 -13.19 12.20 -45.39
N ALA A 569 -12.36 12.93 -44.64
CA ALA A 569 -11.05 13.37 -45.09
C ALA A 569 -10.25 12.16 -45.60
N ASN A 570 -9.80 12.24 -46.85
CA ASN A 570 -9.00 11.18 -47.47
C ASN A 570 -7.55 11.26 -46.99
N ASP A 571 -7.35 11.29 -45.67
CA ASP A 571 -6.04 11.29 -45.03
C ASP A 571 -5.51 9.84 -45.02
N GLU A 572 -4.28 9.63 -45.51
CA GLU A 572 -3.64 8.31 -45.60
C GLU A 572 -3.43 7.63 -44.22
N ARG A 573 -3.71 8.34 -43.13
CA ARG A 573 -3.49 7.89 -41.74
C ARG A 573 -4.52 6.89 -41.22
N LEU A 574 -5.74 6.87 -41.76
CA LEU A 574 -6.82 6.02 -41.25
C LEU A 574 -7.16 4.90 -42.23
N SER A 575 -7.16 3.67 -41.72
CA SER A 575 -7.68 2.52 -42.47
C SER A 575 -9.18 2.68 -42.78
N LEU A 576 -9.67 2.00 -43.83
CA LEU A 576 -11.10 1.99 -44.16
C LEU A 576 -11.99 1.50 -43.01
N TYR A 577 -11.50 0.53 -42.23
CA TYR A 577 -12.18 0.05 -41.03
C TYR A 577 -12.32 1.18 -40.01
N ASN A 578 -11.23 1.89 -39.68
CA ASN A 578 -11.23 2.96 -38.70
C ASN A 578 -12.14 4.12 -39.15
N ARG A 579 -12.15 4.45 -40.44
CA ARG A 579 -13.07 5.47 -41.01
C ARG A 579 -14.54 5.07 -40.81
N CYS A 580 -14.89 3.83 -41.12
CA CYS A 580 -16.24 3.30 -40.88
C CYS A 580 -16.58 3.28 -39.38
N ALA A 581 -15.64 2.88 -38.53
CA ALA A 581 -15.80 2.82 -37.08
C ALA A 581 -16.02 4.21 -36.47
N VAL A 582 -15.34 5.25 -36.98
CA VAL A 582 -15.57 6.65 -36.56
C VAL A 582 -16.96 7.13 -36.98
N HIS A 583 -17.43 6.81 -38.21
CA HIS A 583 -18.81 7.11 -38.61
C HIS A 583 -19.85 6.42 -37.73
N ALA A 584 -19.62 5.16 -37.36
CA ALA A 584 -20.47 4.39 -36.47
C ALA A 584 -20.48 4.96 -35.04
N LEU A 585 -19.32 5.36 -34.53
CA LEU A 585 -19.20 6.07 -33.25
C LEU A 585 -20.01 7.37 -33.26
N SER A 586 -19.85 8.20 -34.29
CA SER A 586 -20.63 9.45 -34.43
C SER A 586 -22.13 9.17 -34.52
N ALA A 587 -22.57 8.14 -35.24
CA ALA A 587 -23.98 7.76 -35.34
C ALA A 587 -24.57 7.32 -33.99
N ALA A 588 -23.89 6.41 -33.30
CA ALA A 588 -24.31 5.94 -31.98
C ALA A 588 -24.39 7.09 -30.98
N TYR A 589 -23.37 7.96 -30.99
CA TYR A 589 -23.32 9.08 -30.06
C TYR A 589 -24.36 10.16 -30.36
N LEU A 590 -24.57 10.53 -31.62
CA LEU A 590 -25.61 11.48 -32.00
C LEU A 590 -27.02 10.94 -31.70
N SER A 591 -27.24 9.64 -31.89
CA SER A 591 -28.47 8.96 -31.45
C SER A 591 -28.69 9.13 -29.95
N LEU A 592 -27.67 8.86 -29.12
CA LEU A 592 -27.72 9.03 -27.67
C LEU A 592 -27.99 10.48 -27.25
N ILE A 593 -27.20 11.44 -27.73
CA ILE A 593 -27.28 12.83 -27.29
C ILE A 593 -28.59 13.50 -27.75
N SER A 594 -29.14 13.08 -28.90
CA SER A 594 -30.47 13.55 -29.33
C SER A 594 -31.57 13.18 -28.34
N GLN A 595 -31.54 11.96 -27.80
CA GLN A 595 -32.49 11.51 -26.79
C GLN A 595 -32.27 12.16 -25.43
N LEU A 596 -31.01 12.46 -25.06
CA LEU A 596 -30.68 13.17 -23.82
C LEU A 596 -31.14 14.64 -23.82
N THR A 597 -31.10 15.32 -24.97
CA THR A 597 -31.55 16.72 -25.08
C THR A 597 -33.07 16.85 -25.09
N THR A 598 -33.81 15.75 -25.31
CA THR A 598 -35.29 15.71 -25.36
C THR A 598 -35.92 16.64 -26.40
N VAL A 599 -35.17 17.02 -27.44
CA VAL A 599 -35.66 17.85 -28.57
C VAL A 599 -36.23 16.93 -29.65
N PRO A 600 -37.56 16.87 -29.88
CA PRO A 600 -38.15 15.89 -30.80
C PRO A 600 -37.71 16.05 -32.24
N ALA A 601 -37.58 17.29 -32.73
CA ALA A 601 -37.13 17.58 -34.09
C ALA A 601 -35.69 17.10 -34.33
N PHE A 602 -34.82 17.20 -33.32
CA PHE A 602 -33.46 16.71 -33.39
C PHE A 602 -33.42 15.18 -33.39
N CYS A 603 -34.20 14.52 -32.52
CA CYS A 603 -34.33 13.06 -32.52
C CYS A 603 -34.81 12.52 -33.88
N GLN A 604 -35.82 13.17 -34.46
CA GLN A 604 -36.37 12.78 -35.75
C GLN A 604 -35.32 12.89 -36.87
N HIS A 605 -34.61 14.02 -36.95
CA HIS A 605 -33.56 14.20 -37.97
C HIS A 605 -32.46 13.14 -37.86
N ILE A 606 -31.97 12.86 -36.65
CA ILE A 606 -30.95 11.83 -36.43
C ILE A 606 -31.45 10.44 -36.82
N GLN A 607 -32.70 10.11 -36.49
CA GLN A 607 -33.32 8.83 -36.85
C GLN A 607 -33.48 8.68 -38.37
N GLU A 608 -33.88 9.72 -39.09
CA GLU A 608 -33.98 9.73 -40.56
C GLU A 608 -32.62 9.39 -41.22
N VAL A 609 -31.54 10.01 -40.76
CA VAL A 609 -30.18 9.72 -41.27
C VAL A 609 -29.75 8.29 -40.93
N ILE A 610 -30.07 7.79 -39.74
CA ILE A 610 -29.76 6.40 -39.34
C ILE A 610 -30.52 5.40 -40.22
N GLU A 611 -31.80 5.63 -40.49
CA GLU A 611 -32.62 4.77 -41.36
C GLU A 611 -32.12 4.76 -42.80
N LEU A 612 -31.62 5.90 -43.31
CA LEU A 612 -30.96 5.97 -44.61
C LEU A 612 -29.65 5.18 -44.61
N ARG A 613 -28.81 5.33 -43.57
CA ARG A 613 -27.58 4.54 -43.43
C ARG A 613 -27.86 3.05 -43.38
N GLN A 614 -28.90 2.63 -42.67
CA GLN A 614 -29.28 1.21 -42.57
C GLN A 614 -29.66 0.61 -43.94
N LYS A 615 -30.25 1.42 -44.83
CA LYS A 615 -30.66 0.98 -46.18
C LYS A 615 -29.50 1.01 -47.19
N GLU A 616 -28.68 2.05 -47.16
CA GLU A 616 -27.72 2.33 -48.24
C GLU A 616 -26.27 2.02 -47.87
N VAL A 617 -25.87 2.28 -46.63
CA VAL A 617 -24.47 2.23 -46.15
C VAL A 617 -24.36 1.64 -44.74
N PRO A 618 -24.83 0.40 -44.52
CA PRO A 618 -24.95 -0.19 -43.16
C PRO A 618 -23.59 -0.31 -42.45
N TYR A 619 -22.49 -0.44 -43.20
CA TYR A 619 -21.12 -0.45 -42.66
C TYR A 619 -20.70 0.84 -41.93
N LEU A 620 -21.49 1.93 -42.01
CA LEU A 620 -21.32 3.16 -41.23
C LEU A 620 -22.08 3.13 -39.88
N LEU A 621 -22.73 2.02 -39.56
CA LEU A 621 -23.48 1.82 -38.31
C LEU A 621 -22.77 0.83 -37.39
N PRO A 622 -22.94 0.98 -36.06
CA PRO A 622 -22.37 0.09 -35.05
C PRO A 622 -22.62 -1.40 -35.28
N GLU A 623 -23.85 -1.73 -35.69
CA GLU A 623 -24.38 -3.08 -35.79
C GLU A 623 -23.66 -3.93 -36.85
N ASP A 624 -23.05 -3.29 -37.85
CA ASP A 624 -22.36 -3.94 -38.95
C ASP A 624 -20.83 -3.87 -38.84
N ILE A 625 -20.28 -2.78 -38.28
CA ILE A 625 -18.81 -2.59 -38.23
C ILE A 625 -18.15 -3.23 -37.00
N PHE A 626 -18.87 -3.37 -35.88
CA PHE A 626 -18.32 -3.89 -34.62
C PHE A 626 -18.64 -5.37 -34.38
N ILE A 627 -18.86 -6.16 -35.43
CA ILE A 627 -19.02 -7.62 -35.36
C ILE A 627 -17.66 -8.34 -35.51
N GLU A 628 -17.60 -9.66 -35.29
CA GLU A 628 -16.35 -10.42 -35.36
C GLU A 628 -15.68 -10.38 -36.74
N ASN A 629 -16.46 -10.22 -37.83
CA ASN A 629 -15.96 -10.12 -39.20
C ASN A 629 -16.75 -9.07 -40.01
N PRO A 630 -16.44 -7.77 -39.87
CA PRO A 630 -17.18 -6.72 -40.56
C PRO A 630 -16.89 -6.73 -42.06
N ARG A 631 -17.92 -6.49 -42.87
CA ARG A 631 -17.77 -6.30 -44.33
C ARG A 631 -17.42 -4.83 -44.60
N VAL A 632 -16.13 -4.53 -44.59
CA VAL A 632 -15.62 -3.18 -44.90
C VAL A 632 -15.67 -2.97 -46.42
N PRO A 633 -16.17 -1.82 -46.92
CA PRO A 633 -16.22 -1.53 -48.36
C PRO A 633 -14.81 -1.37 -48.96
N GLU A 634 -14.69 -1.53 -50.28
CA GLU A 634 -13.42 -1.35 -51.02
C GLU A 634 -13.01 0.14 -51.13
N SER A 635 -13.97 1.07 -51.13
CA SER A 635 -13.73 2.52 -51.06
C SER A 635 -14.89 3.28 -50.42
N LEU A 636 -14.61 4.46 -49.85
CA LEU A 636 -15.59 5.36 -49.24
C LEU A 636 -15.95 6.58 -50.11
N GLU A 637 -15.54 6.59 -51.38
CA GLU A 637 -15.75 7.73 -52.32
C GLU A 637 -17.23 8.03 -52.62
N ARG A 638 -18.16 7.18 -52.19
CA ARG A 638 -19.61 7.32 -52.42
C ARG A 638 -20.38 7.89 -51.21
N VAL A 639 -19.70 8.20 -50.10
CA VAL A 639 -20.36 8.70 -48.89
C VAL A 639 -20.57 10.22 -48.99
N GLU A 640 -21.66 10.63 -49.64
CA GLU A 640 -22.06 12.03 -49.79
C GLU A 640 -23.58 12.19 -49.63
N GLY A 641 -24.05 13.41 -49.35
CA GLY A 641 -25.48 13.74 -49.35
C GLY A 641 -26.21 13.41 -48.05
N GLU A 642 -27.41 12.83 -48.15
CA GLU A 642 -28.37 12.67 -47.04
C GLU A 642 -28.00 11.58 -46.02
N VAL A 643 -27.00 10.74 -46.34
CA VAL A 643 -26.46 9.73 -45.39
C VAL A 643 -25.50 10.35 -44.35
N LEU A 644 -25.18 11.63 -44.46
CA LEU A 644 -24.33 12.38 -43.53
C LEU A 644 -25.15 13.25 -42.59
N PHE A 645 -24.70 13.39 -41.34
CA PHE A 645 -25.28 14.35 -40.42
C PHE A 645 -24.88 15.75 -40.84
N GLN A 646 -25.86 16.58 -41.22
CA GLN A 646 -25.63 17.91 -41.76
C GLN A 646 -25.66 18.97 -40.64
N GLN A 647 -24.54 19.69 -40.47
CA GLN A 647 -24.39 20.70 -39.41
C GLN A 647 -25.50 21.77 -39.45
N PHE A 648 -25.86 22.25 -40.64
CA PHE A 648 -26.89 23.29 -40.78
C PHE A 648 -28.29 22.79 -40.40
N GLN A 649 -28.63 21.54 -40.72
CA GLN A 649 -29.93 20.94 -40.35
C GLN A 649 -30.02 20.74 -38.84
N ILE A 650 -28.93 20.27 -38.22
CA ILE A 650 -28.83 20.12 -36.76
C ILE A 650 -28.93 21.48 -36.05
N ALA A 651 -28.29 22.51 -36.61
CA ALA A 651 -28.36 23.87 -36.08
C ALA A 651 -29.78 24.46 -36.17
N GLU A 652 -30.50 24.20 -37.26
CA GLU A 652 -31.89 24.63 -37.46
C GLU A 652 -32.84 23.97 -36.45
N VAL A 653 -32.76 22.64 -36.27
CA VAL A 653 -33.65 21.91 -35.36
C VAL A 653 -33.38 22.21 -33.87
N LEU A 654 -32.13 22.55 -33.52
CA LEU A 654 -31.78 22.93 -32.14
C LEU A 654 -32.02 24.41 -31.83
N GLY A 655 -32.11 25.26 -32.85
CA GLY A 655 -32.17 26.72 -32.69
C GLY A 655 -33.39 27.25 -31.94
N GLY A 656 -34.51 26.52 -31.97
CA GLY A 656 -35.71 26.85 -31.18
C GLY A 656 -35.65 26.45 -29.70
N SER A 657 -34.60 25.73 -29.27
CA SER A 657 -34.57 25.03 -27.98
C SER A 657 -33.58 25.62 -26.96
N GLY A 658 -33.06 26.83 -27.20
CA GLY A 658 -32.18 27.54 -26.26
C GLY A 658 -30.67 27.23 -26.39
N TYR A 659 -30.28 26.35 -27.31
CA TYR A 659 -28.88 26.06 -27.59
C TYR A 659 -28.20 27.16 -28.43
N ASN A 660 -26.90 27.38 -28.20
CA ASN A 660 -26.14 28.41 -28.91
C ASN A 660 -25.81 27.99 -30.35
N ILE A 661 -26.61 28.46 -31.29
CA ILE A 661 -26.51 28.17 -32.73
C ILE A 661 -25.22 28.75 -33.33
N ASP A 662 -24.78 29.92 -32.87
CA ASP A 662 -23.59 30.60 -33.43
C ASP A 662 -22.32 29.78 -33.19
N ILE A 663 -22.20 29.20 -31.99
CA ILE A 663 -21.11 28.28 -31.65
C ILE A 663 -21.24 26.98 -32.44
N LEU A 664 -22.45 26.41 -32.53
CA LEU A 664 -22.71 25.17 -33.27
C LEU A 664 -22.35 25.27 -34.75
N ASN A 665 -22.59 26.43 -35.39
CA ASN A 665 -22.24 26.68 -36.78
C ASN A 665 -20.74 26.87 -37.03
N THR A 666 -19.94 27.02 -35.98
CA THR A 666 -18.48 27.06 -36.11
C THR A 666 -17.95 25.63 -35.98
N PRO A 667 -17.30 25.03 -37.01
CA PRO A 667 -16.75 23.68 -36.90
C PRO A 667 -15.76 23.55 -35.72
N PHE A 668 -15.68 22.38 -35.10
CA PHE A 668 -14.67 22.12 -34.08
C PHE A 668 -13.33 21.85 -34.75
N THR A 669 -12.30 22.63 -34.38
CA THR A 669 -10.93 22.42 -34.85
C THR A 669 -10.04 22.07 -33.67
N PRO A 670 -9.39 20.88 -33.66
CA PRO A 670 -8.46 20.53 -32.59
C PRO A 670 -7.27 21.49 -32.59
N GLN A 671 -7.03 22.16 -31.45
CA GLN A 671 -5.89 23.07 -31.31
C GLN A 671 -4.58 22.27 -31.25
N ILE A 672 -3.60 22.62 -32.10
CA ILE A 672 -2.25 22.02 -32.10
C ILE A 672 -1.45 22.64 -30.94
N THR A 673 -0.81 21.81 -30.12
CA THR A 673 -0.01 22.27 -28.96
C THR A 673 1.41 21.68 -29.03
N ASP A 674 2.36 22.21 -28.25
CA ASP A 674 3.75 21.74 -28.24
C ASP A 674 3.90 20.25 -27.84
N GLU A 675 2.91 19.66 -27.15
CA GLU A 675 2.87 18.22 -26.86
C GLU A 675 2.85 17.36 -28.14
N ASP A 676 2.27 17.86 -29.24
CA ASP A 676 2.23 17.17 -30.54
C ASP A 676 3.60 17.06 -31.22
N ARG A 677 4.58 17.85 -30.77
CA ARG A 677 5.96 17.84 -31.30
C ARG A 677 6.81 16.78 -30.59
N LEU A 678 6.47 16.43 -29.35
CA LEU A 678 7.21 15.43 -28.55
C LEU A 678 6.87 13.99 -28.95
N SER A 679 5.61 13.71 -29.32
CA SER A 679 5.18 12.40 -29.85
C SER A 679 5.78 12.10 -31.23
N LYS A 680 6.09 13.13 -32.03
CA LYS A 680 6.62 13.00 -33.40
C LYS A 680 8.14 12.88 -33.52
N ARG A 681 8.90 12.81 -32.41
CA ARG A 681 10.36 12.69 -32.47
C ARG A 681 10.77 11.26 -32.86
N LYS A 682 10.56 10.92 -34.13
CA LYS A 682 11.28 9.84 -34.81
C LYS A 682 12.79 10.11 -34.71
N SER A 683 13.54 9.03 -34.49
CA SER A 683 14.94 8.76 -34.83
C SER A 683 15.86 9.96 -35.13
N ILE A 684 17.04 9.96 -34.49
CA ILE A 684 18.19 10.83 -34.74
C ILE A 684 18.34 11.20 -36.23
N GLY A 685 18.29 12.51 -36.50
CA GLY A 685 18.60 13.11 -37.80
C GLY A 685 17.49 14.02 -38.31
N ASP A 686 17.37 15.23 -37.76
CA ASP A 686 17.24 16.45 -38.58
C ASP A 686 17.19 17.72 -37.72
N THR A 687 17.81 18.76 -38.27
CA THR A 687 18.30 19.98 -37.65
C THR A 687 17.21 20.97 -37.21
N ILE A 688 17.55 21.67 -36.13
CA ILE A 688 16.75 22.61 -35.33
C ILE A 688 16.31 23.83 -36.15
N SER A 689 15.00 24.10 -36.16
CA SER A 689 14.43 25.44 -36.41
C SER A 689 13.67 25.87 -35.16
N LEU A 690 14.30 26.74 -34.34
CA LEU A 690 13.66 27.38 -33.19
C LEU A 690 13.25 28.80 -33.60
N GLN A 691 11.96 28.99 -33.89
CA GLN A 691 11.30 30.28 -33.74
C GLN A 691 10.74 30.33 -32.32
N MET A 692 11.30 31.21 -31.48
CA MET A 692 10.70 31.58 -30.20
C MET A 692 9.74 32.73 -30.46
N ASP A 693 8.43 32.45 -30.38
CA ASP A 693 7.42 33.49 -30.22
C ASP A 693 7.18 33.74 -28.72
N MET A 694 7.32 35.01 -28.38
CA MET A 694 7.12 35.62 -27.08
C MET A 694 5.64 36.01 -26.95
N ASP A 695 4.92 35.47 -25.96
CA ASP A 695 3.64 36.03 -25.54
C ASP A 695 3.73 36.52 -24.07
N PRO A 696 3.49 37.82 -23.81
CA PRO A 696 3.63 38.40 -22.50
C PRO A 696 2.28 38.35 -21.76
N ARG A 697 2.26 37.80 -20.55
CA ARG A 697 1.46 38.27 -19.40
C ARG A 697 1.64 37.33 -18.21
N TYR A 698 1.58 37.91 -17.02
CA TYR A 698 1.72 37.36 -15.66
C TYR A 698 3.11 37.46 -15.02
N SER A 699 3.40 38.65 -14.48
CA SER A 699 4.24 38.82 -13.30
C SER A 699 3.35 39.27 -12.13
N PRO A 700 3.46 38.70 -10.92
CA PRO A 700 2.57 39.01 -9.81
C PRO A 700 2.99 40.27 -9.06
N GLU A 701 1.99 41.06 -8.67
CA GLU A 701 2.10 42.22 -7.79
C GLU A 701 2.64 41.85 -6.40
N ARG A 702 3.61 42.63 -5.91
CA ARG A 702 3.85 42.83 -4.47
C ARG A 702 3.81 44.32 -4.18
N GLU A 703 2.78 44.74 -3.46
CA GLU A 703 2.69 46.06 -2.85
C GLU A 703 3.69 46.20 -1.70
N GLN A 704 4.51 47.26 -1.73
CA GLN A 704 4.97 47.93 -0.52
C GLN A 704 5.27 49.41 -0.85
N LYS A 705 4.49 50.30 -0.21
CA LYS A 705 4.53 51.77 -0.38
C LYS A 705 5.73 52.40 0.31
N SER A 706 6.36 53.41 -0.31
CA SER A 706 6.79 54.68 0.32
C SER A 706 7.15 55.73 -0.77
N PRO A 707 7.36 57.03 -0.44
CA PRO A 707 6.46 58.13 -0.76
C PRO A 707 6.85 58.96 -2.02
N ALA A 708 5.87 59.74 -2.47
CA ALA A 708 5.86 60.48 -3.74
C ALA A 708 6.94 61.57 -3.87
N GLU A 709 7.75 61.48 -4.93
CA GLU A 709 8.39 62.63 -5.58
C GLU A 709 7.58 63.03 -6.82
N GLN A 710 7.38 64.33 -7.01
CA GLN A 710 6.56 64.89 -8.08
C GLN A 710 7.20 64.64 -9.45
N ILE A 711 6.52 63.82 -10.27
CA ILE A 711 6.90 63.55 -11.66
C ILE A 711 6.55 64.79 -12.51
N THR A 712 7.55 65.56 -12.95
CA THR A 712 7.38 66.61 -13.96
C THR A 712 7.39 66.01 -15.37
N PHE A 713 6.68 66.68 -16.30
CA PHE A 713 6.55 66.26 -17.71
C PHE A 713 7.90 66.04 -18.41
N GLU A 714 8.93 66.78 -18.00
CA GLU A 714 10.29 66.69 -18.52
C GLU A 714 11.01 65.40 -18.11
N THR A 715 10.72 64.88 -16.92
CA THR A 715 11.25 63.60 -16.41
C THR A 715 10.65 62.40 -17.16
N LEU A 716 9.36 62.47 -17.52
CA LEU A 716 8.70 61.47 -18.36
C LEU A 716 9.22 61.51 -19.80
N LYS A 717 9.48 62.70 -20.34
CA LYS A 717 10.01 62.86 -21.70
C LYS A 717 11.43 62.28 -21.82
N ASN A 718 12.30 62.53 -20.83
CA ASN A 718 13.66 61.98 -20.83
C ASN A 718 13.65 60.46 -20.64
N ALA A 719 12.76 59.91 -19.79
CA ALA A 719 12.63 58.46 -19.61
C ALA A 719 12.16 57.72 -20.87
N ILE A 720 11.28 58.33 -21.67
CA ILE A 720 10.81 57.75 -22.94
C ILE A 720 11.94 57.77 -23.99
N VAL A 721 12.67 58.88 -24.11
CA VAL A 721 13.79 59.01 -25.06
C VAL A 721 14.95 58.08 -24.70
N ASP A 722 15.27 57.93 -23.42
CA ASP A 722 16.31 57.01 -22.94
C ASP A 722 15.88 55.53 -23.08
N SER A 723 14.57 55.21 -22.96
CA SER A 723 14.07 53.84 -23.17
C SER A 723 14.18 53.37 -24.63
N VAL A 724 13.90 54.26 -25.60
CA VAL A 724 13.94 53.92 -27.03
C VAL A 724 15.39 53.76 -27.50
N ASN A 725 16.29 54.65 -27.07
CA ASN A 725 17.72 54.52 -27.38
C ASN A 725 18.36 53.31 -26.68
N GLY A 726 17.90 52.96 -25.48
CA GLY A 726 18.33 51.77 -24.75
C GLY A 726 17.89 50.47 -25.42
N GLU A 727 16.64 50.38 -25.87
CA GLU A 727 16.12 49.20 -26.58
C GLU A 727 16.80 48.99 -27.93
N GLU A 728 17.11 50.06 -28.66
CA GLU A 728 17.79 49.97 -29.96
C GLU A 728 19.27 49.55 -29.78
N GLN A 729 19.97 50.07 -28.77
CA GLN A 729 21.32 49.60 -28.41
C GLN A 729 21.34 48.16 -27.90
N GLU A 730 20.33 47.75 -27.12
CA GLU A 730 20.20 46.38 -26.62
C GLU A 730 19.89 45.40 -27.77
N ARG A 731 19.08 45.83 -28.74
CA ARG A 731 18.77 45.07 -29.96
C ARG A 731 20.00 44.93 -30.86
N GLU A 732 20.77 45.99 -31.05
CA GLU A 732 22.02 45.93 -31.82
C GLU A 732 23.09 45.08 -31.10
N LYS A 733 23.18 45.16 -29.76
CA LYS A 733 24.03 44.24 -28.96
C LYS A 733 23.60 42.79 -29.11
N ARG A 734 22.30 42.48 -29.03
CA ARG A 734 21.78 41.12 -29.21
C ARG A 734 22.09 40.61 -30.62
N ARG A 735 21.95 41.45 -31.63
CA ARG A 735 22.30 41.13 -33.02
C ARG A 735 23.79 40.84 -33.18
N LEU A 736 24.68 41.67 -32.64
CA LEU A 736 26.13 41.46 -32.62
C LEU A 736 26.54 40.17 -31.88
N VAL A 737 25.84 39.83 -30.79
CA VAL A 737 26.07 38.57 -30.07
C VAL A 737 25.66 37.37 -30.92
N VAL A 738 24.48 37.43 -31.56
CA VAL A 738 24.01 36.35 -32.45
C VAL A 738 24.94 36.16 -33.65
N GLU A 739 25.36 37.24 -34.29
CA GLU A 739 26.32 37.21 -35.41
C GLU A 739 27.66 36.60 -34.97
N ARG A 740 28.16 36.97 -33.78
CA ARG A 740 29.41 36.42 -33.24
C ARG A 740 29.29 34.94 -32.88
N PHE A 741 28.15 34.46 -32.39
CA PHE A 741 27.91 33.03 -32.14
C PHE A 741 27.76 32.22 -33.44
N GLN A 742 27.36 32.84 -34.54
CA GLN A 742 27.23 32.19 -35.84
C GLN A 742 28.52 32.16 -36.65
N THR A 743 29.43 33.12 -36.42
CA THR A 743 30.63 33.32 -37.27
C THR A 743 31.97 33.07 -36.58
N ALA A 744 32.05 33.09 -35.24
CA ALA A 744 33.30 32.88 -34.53
C ALA A 744 33.62 31.38 -34.32
N PRO A 745 34.91 30.98 -34.37
CA PRO A 745 35.32 29.61 -34.08
C PRO A 745 35.06 29.24 -32.62
N PHE A 746 34.77 27.96 -32.38
CA PHE A 746 34.30 27.45 -31.10
C PHE A 746 35.28 27.72 -29.93
N GLU A 747 36.60 27.67 -30.17
CA GLU A 747 37.59 27.98 -29.14
C GLU A 747 37.47 29.42 -28.61
N GLU A 748 37.10 30.39 -29.46
CA GLU A 748 36.97 31.79 -29.07
C GLU A 748 35.71 32.02 -28.21
N ILE A 749 34.61 31.34 -28.56
CA ILE A 749 33.35 31.35 -27.80
C ILE A 749 33.55 30.71 -26.42
N ALA A 750 34.24 29.57 -26.37
CA ALA A 750 34.56 28.86 -25.13
C ALA A 750 35.47 29.71 -24.20
N ALA A 751 36.50 30.37 -24.75
CA ALA A 751 37.38 31.25 -23.99
C ALA A 751 36.61 32.46 -23.40
N HIS A 752 35.68 33.04 -24.15
CA HIS A 752 34.88 34.17 -23.70
C HIS A 752 33.85 33.79 -22.61
N CYS A 753 33.23 32.61 -22.72
CA CYS A 753 32.36 32.07 -21.66
C CYS A 753 33.17 31.74 -20.38
N GLY A 754 34.38 31.19 -20.54
CA GLY A 754 35.30 30.96 -19.43
C GLY A 754 35.70 32.27 -18.72
N ALA A 755 36.01 33.32 -19.48
CA ALA A 755 36.35 34.65 -18.94
C ALA A 755 35.18 35.34 -18.22
N LYS A 756 33.93 35.14 -18.68
CA LYS A 756 32.74 35.63 -17.97
C LYS A 756 32.47 34.87 -16.68
N SER A 757 32.71 33.55 -16.68
CA SER A 757 32.59 32.73 -15.47
C SER A 757 33.63 33.12 -14.42
N SER A 758 34.86 33.42 -14.83
CA SER A 758 35.91 33.86 -13.89
C SER A 758 35.65 35.28 -13.36
N LEU A 759 35.08 36.18 -14.16
CA LEU A 759 34.64 37.50 -13.70
C LEU A 759 33.48 37.42 -12.70
N LEU A 760 32.50 36.54 -12.94
CA LEU A 760 31.39 36.29 -12.02
C LEU A 760 31.91 35.71 -10.70
N GLN A 761 32.83 34.75 -10.77
CA GLN A 761 33.45 34.16 -9.59
C GLN A 761 34.24 35.22 -8.79
N SER A 762 35.03 36.05 -9.47
CA SER A 762 35.75 37.16 -8.83
C SER A 762 34.83 38.18 -8.16
N LYS A 763 33.66 38.47 -8.77
CA LYS A 763 32.64 39.36 -8.19
C LYS A 763 31.96 38.72 -6.98
N LEU A 764 31.66 37.42 -7.04
CA LEU A 764 31.13 36.67 -5.90
C LEU A 764 32.12 36.63 -4.75
N ASP A 765 33.40 36.39 -5.03
CA ASP A 765 34.46 36.39 -4.02
C ASP A 765 34.64 37.77 -3.38
N GLN A 766 34.51 38.86 -4.15
CA GLN A 766 34.49 40.24 -3.62
C GLN A 766 33.29 40.49 -2.69
N ILE A 767 32.11 39.97 -3.05
CA ILE A 767 30.90 40.08 -2.24
C ILE A 767 31.06 39.26 -0.95
N PHE A 768 31.63 38.06 -1.03
CA PHE A 768 31.90 37.24 0.15
C PHE A 768 32.95 37.88 1.07
N GLU A 769 34.03 38.47 0.54
CA GLU A 769 35.00 39.26 1.34
C GLU A 769 34.36 40.46 2.04
N LEU A 770 33.44 41.16 1.37
CA LEU A 770 32.69 42.29 1.97
C LEU A 770 31.69 41.84 3.04
N THR A 771 31.22 40.60 3.00
CA THR A 771 30.24 40.06 3.95
C THR A 771 30.91 39.43 5.18
N ILE A 772 32.19 39.03 5.07
CA ILE A 772 32.94 38.33 6.12
C ILE A 772 33.72 39.28 7.05
N ARG A 773 33.90 40.56 6.71
CA ARG A 773 34.56 41.54 7.61
C ARG A 773 33.56 42.28 8.50
N PRO A 774 33.65 42.19 9.85
CA PRO A 774 32.90 43.07 10.74
C PRO A 774 33.48 44.50 10.69
N PRO A 775 32.66 45.55 10.94
CA PRO A 775 33.14 46.93 10.90
C PRO A 775 34.09 47.20 12.08
N PRO A 776 35.06 48.13 11.94
CA PRO A 776 35.96 48.48 13.03
C PRO A 776 35.16 49.24 14.10
N SER A 777 35.14 48.71 15.33
CA SER A 777 34.57 49.42 16.48
C SER A 777 35.62 50.37 17.08
N PRO A 778 35.27 51.63 17.39
CA PRO A 778 36.15 52.55 18.07
C PRO A 778 36.18 52.24 19.57
N SER A 779 37.28 52.61 20.23
CA SER A 779 37.55 52.58 21.69
C SER A 779 38.45 51.42 22.14
N GLY A 780 39.69 51.76 22.46
CA GLY A 780 40.72 50.83 22.91
C GLY A 780 40.71 50.56 24.41
N SER A 781 41.32 49.45 24.79
CA SER A 781 42.31 49.37 25.88
C SER A 781 42.97 47.98 25.83
N ALA A 782 44.27 47.99 26.05
CA ALA A 782 45.16 46.84 25.93
C ALA A 782 45.02 45.88 27.12
N SER A 783 45.10 44.57 26.87
CA SER A 783 45.93 43.66 27.67
C SER A 783 46.08 42.31 26.97
N GLN A 784 47.29 41.76 27.13
CA GLN A 784 47.84 40.59 26.44
C GLN A 784 47.35 39.28 27.05
N GLY A 785 47.21 38.25 26.21
CA GLY A 785 47.52 36.87 26.60
C GLY A 785 46.49 35.80 26.25
N GLN A 786 46.95 34.83 25.46
CA GLN A 786 46.47 33.45 25.29
C GLN A 786 45.50 33.09 24.14
N THR A 787 45.82 31.93 23.57
CA THR A 787 45.37 31.23 22.36
C THR A 787 43.87 30.84 22.34
N PRO A 788 43.30 30.52 21.15
CA PRO A 788 41.87 30.71 20.89
C PRO A 788 41.00 29.52 21.35
N THR A 789 40.05 29.81 22.23
CA THR A 789 38.85 28.98 22.42
C THR A 789 37.90 29.18 21.24
N ARG A 790 37.50 28.07 20.62
CA ARG A 790 36.52 27.98 19.53
C ARG A 790 35.22 28.70 19.94
N SER A 791 34.90 29.81 19.29
CA SER A 791 33.65 30.54 19.50
C SER A 791 32.49 29.77 18.87
N VAL A 792 31.46 29.53 19.68
CA VAL A 792 30.20 28.90 19.26
C VAL A 792 29.42 29.86 18.35
N PRO A 793 28.92 29.44 17.18
CA PRO A 793 28.12 30.28 16.30
C PRO A 793 26.82 30.76 16.95
N VAL A 794 26.43 32.01 16.67
CA VAL A 794 25.27 32.70 17.26
C VAL A 794 23.93 31.98 17.05
N TYR A 795 23.83 31.03 16.10
CA TYR A 795 22.61 30.24 15.90
C TYR A 795 22.39 29.17 16.99
N GLU A 796 23.45 28.70 17.66
CA GLU A 796 23.36 27.70 18.75
C GLU A 796 22.97 28.32 20.11
N MET A 797 23.00 29.66 20.23
CA MET A 797 22.56 30.36 21.44
C MET A 797 21.08 30.77 21.43
N LYS A 798 20.38 30.66 20.28
CA LYS A 798 19.01 31.18 20.14
C LYS A 798 17.89 30.12 20.18
N PHE A 799 18.19 28.82 20.05
CA PHE A 799 17.17 27.76 20.12
C PHE A 799 17.72 26.46 20.74
N PRO A 800 17.79 26.34 22.08
CA PRO A 800 18.31 25.14 22.76
C PRO A 800 17.38 23.91 22.66
N ASP A 801 16.10 24.12 22.37
CA ASP A 801 15.05 23.09 22.51
C ASP A 801 14.76 22.28 21.22
N LEU A 802 15.55 22.45 20.16
CA LEU A 802 15.39 21.74 18.88
C LEU A 802 16.45 20.68 18.61
N CYS A 803 17.34 20.40 19.57
CA CYS A 803 18.37 19.38 19.46
C CYS A 803 18.37 18.46 20.69
N VAL A 804 17.27 17.75 20.89
CA VAL A 804 17.28 16.43 21.56
C VAL A 804 16.68 15.42 20.61
N TYR A 805 17.57 14.76 19.86
CA TYR A 805 17.48 13.33 19.52
C TYR A 805 18.90 12.79 19.40
#